data_AF-A0A7V1U7X9-F1
#
_entry.id   AF-A0A7V1U7X9-F1
#
_cell.length_a   1.000
_cell.length_b   1.000
_cell.length_c   1.000
_cell.angle_alpha   90.00
_cell.angle_beta   90.00
_cell.angle_gamma   90.00
#
_symmetry.space_group_name_H-M   'P 1'
#
loop_
_entity.id
_entity.type
_entity.pdbx_description
1 polymer ?
#
loop_
_entity_poly.entity_id
_entity_poly.type
_entity_poly.pdbx_seq_one_letter_code
_entity_poly.pdbx_strand_id
1 'polypeptide(L)'
;MSRHPVRHRPTVVEVDLEAIRHNVRRLKPAGAELMAVVKADAYGHGDVPVARAALEAGASWLGVALVEEGLALREAGISARILVLSELPRGAEAEAVRAGLTPTVYTEEGVEALAREARAAGRALPVHVKLDTGMHRVGLWPPERAVELCRLVVERGLELEGLWTHFASAESDEPTTLAQLERFLRAAWAVREAGLRPRLLHAANSAATIRFPKAHLDLVRPGAAVYGLAAGPGLAEGLRPAMTLRSRVSFVKRLEAGERLSYGHRYRLGRDAWVATVPVGYADGYPRALSNRAEVLIRGRRHRVAGIVTMDQLLVDCGDDPVVPGDEVVLLGAQGSERITAEELAEPPTEETRLQAKAMSLLLSAGALASDAQLIGDDPGGWRAVGDPTEGALVLAAAQFGLRKDELERRLPRVLELPFDSERKRMTTVHELNVENDASAVNDVLAQLPIAQSRFVAFTKGSVDGLLDIAAQVWVNGGAQPITPEWRQRIEASNARLAAEGMRVLAVAFKLLDERPAKADEALERNLTLVGLFGMIDPPRPEVKEAVAKCKMAGIRPIMITGDHPLTALAIAKELGIAAAEDRVITGLQLSQMSDEQLSAALTDVSVFARVSPEHKLRIVTALQRQGHVVAMTGDG
;
A
#
# COMPACT_ATOMS: atom_id res chain seq x y z
N MET A 1 15.37 -0.24 -23.86
CA MET A 1 16.51 -1.02 -23.34
C MET A 1 17.72 -0.11 -23.17
N SER A 2 18.45 -0.24 -22.06
CA SER A 2 19.67 0.53 -21.76
C SER A 2 20.69 0.41 -22.91
N ARG A 3 21.28 1.54 -23.32
CA ARG A 3 22.36 1.61 -24.33
C ARG A 3 23.67 0.93 -23.88
N HIS A 4 23.72 0.44 -22.63
CA HIS A 4 24.88 -0.25 -22.07
C HIS A 4 24.46 -1.63 -21.52
N PRO A 5 25.07 -2.73 -21.99
CA PRO A 5 24.84 -4.05 -21.40
C PRO A 5 25.35 -4.02 -19.95
N VAL A 6 24.44 -4.26 -19.01
CA VAL A 6 24.77 -4.36 -17.59
C VAL A 6 25.49 -5.69 -17.37
N ARG A 7 26.82 -5.67 -17.19
CA ARG A 7 27.66 -6.88 -17.12
C ARG A 7 27.89 -7.42 -15.71
N HIS A 8 27.79 -6.57 -14.69
CA HIS A 8 28.24 -6.88 -13.33
C HIS A 8 27.12 -6.88 -12.29
N ARG A 9 25.95 -6.32 -12.62
CA ARG A 9 24.80 -6.34 -11.70
C ARG A 9 24.16 -7.73 -11.72
N PRO A 10 23.89 -8.35 -10.56
CA PRO A 10 23.37 -9.71 -10.52
C PRO A 10 21.86 -9.79 -10.82
N THR A 11 21.17 -8.65 -10.91
CA THR A 11 19.74 -8.59 -11.18
C THR A 11 19.45 -8.91 -12.64
N VAL A 12 18.69 -9.97 -12.88
CA VAL A 12 18.35 -10.47 -14.22
C VAL A 12 16.89 -10.92 -14.26
N VAL A 13 16.30 -10.79 -15.45
CA VAL A 13 15.05 -11.45 -15.81
C VAL A 13 15.39 -12.71 -16.60
N GLU A 14 14.77 -13.82 -16.22
CA GLU A 14 14.86 -15.09 -16.91
C GLU A 14 13.53 -15.50 -17.49
N VAL A 15 13.58 -15.92 -18.76
CA VAL A 15 12.40 -16.25 -19.54
C VAL A 15 12.51 -17.70 -20.00
N ASP A 16 11.63 -18.54 -19.47
CA ASP A 16 11.48 -19.93 -19.89
C ASP A 16 10.69 -19.99 -21.21
N LEU A 17 11.42 -20.16 -22.31
CA LEU A 17 10.80 -20.29 -23.63
C LEU A 17 10.01 -21.60 -23.79
N GLU A 18 10.29 -22.65 -23.02
CA GLU A 18 9.46 -23.86 -23.04
C GLU A 18 8.12 -23.63 -22.33
N ALA A 19 8.08 -22.80 -21.29
CA ALA A 19 6.81 -22.33 -20.72
C ALA A 19 5.97 -21.58 -21.77
N ILE A 20 6.59 -20.70 -22.57
CA ILE A 20 5.92 -20.04 -23.71
C ILE A 20 5.37 -21.08 -24.70
N ARG A 21 6.19 -22.04 -25.14
CA ARG A 21 5.75 -23.07 -26.08
C ARG A 21 4.60 -23.91 -25.53
N HIS A 22 4.70 -24.34 -24.27
CA HIS A 22 3.66 -25.08 -23.55
C HIS A 22 2.34 -24.29 -23.52
N ASN A 23 2.39 -23.01 -23.14
CA ASN A 23 1.21 -22.16 -23.05
C ASN A 23 0.55 -21.97 -24.41
N VAL A 24 1.33 -21.70 -25.47
CA VAL A 24 0.80 -21.54 -26.83
C VAL A 24 0.12 -22.82 -27.32
N ARG A 25 0.74 -23.99 -27.13
CA ARG A 25 0.12 -25.29 -27.50
C ARG A 25 -1.20 -25.51 -26.76
N ARG A 26 -1.28 -25.12 -25.49
CA ARG A 26 -2.49 -25.25 -24.67
C ARG A 26 -3.60 -24.26 -25.06
N LEU A 27 -3.21 -23.05 -25.50
CA LEU A 27 -4.15 -21.98 -25.84
C LEU A 27 -4.67 -22.07 -27.28
N LYS A 28 -4.00 -22.83 -28.16
CA LYS A 28 -4.39 -22.97 -29.57
C LYS A 28 -5.67 -23.81 -29.72
N PRO A 29 -6.80 -23.23 -30.15
CA PRO A 29 -8.01 -23.99 -30.43
C PRO A 29 -7.83 -24.85 -31.69
N ALA A 30 -8.55 -25.97 -31.78
CA ALA A 30 -8.46 -26.85 -32.95
C ALA A 30 -9.01 -26.22 -34.25
N GLY A 31 -9.98 -25.32 -34.13
CA GLY A 31 -10.69 -24.72 -35.27
C GLY A 31 -10.33 -23.27 -35.60
N ALA A 32 -9.34 -22.68 -34.91
CA ALA A 32 -8.96 -21.29 -35.10
C ALA A 32 -7.43 -21.14 -35.17
N GLU A 33 -6.98 -20.15 -35.92
CA GLU A 33 -5.59 -19.70 -35.87
C GLU A 33 -5.28 -19.03 -34.53
N LEU A 34 -3.99 -18.91 -34.19
CA LEU A 34 -3.54 -18.22 -32.98
C LEU A 34 -2.56 -17.10 -33.33
N MET A 35 -2.90 -15.89 -32.87
CA MET A 35 -2.03 -14.72 -32.86
C MET A 35 -1.42 -14.55 -31.47
N ALA A 36 -0.12 -14.79 -31.34
CA ALA A 36 0.59 -14.51 -30.10
C ALA A 36 0.82 -12.99 -29.99
N VAL A 37 0.27 -12.37 -28.94
CA VAL A 37 0.43 -10.92 -28.74
C VAL A 37 1.75 -10.65 -28.02
N VAL A 38 2.71 -10.07 -28.75
CA VAL A 38 4.10 -9.84 -28.33
C VAL A 38 4.46 -8.35 -28.21
N LYS A 39 3.46 -7.47 -28.17
CA LYS A 39 3.64 -6.04 -27.89
C LYS A 39 4.36 -5.78 -26.56
N ALA A 40 4.90 -4.58 -26.43
CA ALA A 40 5.62 -4.07 -25.28
C ALA A 40 6.78 -5.00 -24.87
N ASP A 41 7.64 -5.33 -25.84
CA ASP A 41 8.77 -6.26 -25.67
C ASP A 41 8.32 -7.64 -25.15
N ALA A 42 7.26 -8.19 -25.75
CA ALA A 42 6.57 -9.39 -25.29
C ALA A 42 6.23 -9.35 -23.79
N TYR A 43 5.54 -8.29 -23.36
CA TYR A 43 5.19 -8.08 -21.95
C TYR A 43 6.45 -8.09 -21.05
N GLY A 44 7.57 -7.54 -21.53
CA GLY A 44 8.86 -7.52 -20.84
C GLY A 44 9.66 -8.83 -20.85
N HIS A 45 9.29 -9.80 -21.69
CA HIS A 45 9.97 -11.10 -21.79
C HIS A 45 10.99 -11.18 -22.95
N GLY A 46 11.12 -10.13 -23.76
CA GLY A 46 11.95 -10.14 -24.96
C GLY A 46 11.17 -10.62 -26.18
N ASP A 47 10.80 -9.68 -27.05
CA ASP A 47 9.90 -9.91 -28.19
C ASP A 47 10.41 -10.94 -29.22
N VAL A 48 11.65 -10.84 -29.67
CA VAL A 48 12.24 -11.74 -30.67
C VAL A 48 12.28 -13.21 -30.22
N PRO A 49 12.88 -13.57 -29.06
CA PRO A 49 12.93 -14.96 -28.63
C PRO A 49 11.53 -15.52 -28.33
N VAL A 50 10.63 -14.73 -27.74
CA VAL A 50 9.25 -15.16 -27.47
C VAL A 50 8.47 -15.36 -28.78
N ALA A 51 8.58 -14.45 -29.74
CA ALA A 51 7.91 -14.58 -31.03
C ALA A 51 8.33 -15.86 -31.75
N ARG A 52 9.64 -16.19 -31.78
CA ARG A 52 10.13 -17.44 -32.37
C ARG A 52 9.56 -18.66 -31.65
N ALA A 53 9.62 -18.69 -30.32
CA ALA A 53 9.07 -19.79 -29.53
C ALA A 53 7.55 -19.97 -29.75
N ALA A 54 6.79 -18.87 -29.81
CA ALA A 54 5.36 -18.92 -30.07
C ALA A 54 5.03 -19.47 -31.48
N LEU A 55 5.78 -19.06 -32.50
CA LEU A 55 5.63 -19.57 -33.87
C LEU A 55 5.97 -21.07 -33.95
N GLU A 56 7.08 -21.50 -33.34
CA GLU A 56 7.45 -22.93 -33.22
C GLU A 56 6.37 -23.77 -32.55
N ALA A 57 5.65 -23.18 -31.58
CA ALA A 57 4.58 -23.83 -30.83
C ALA A 57 3.22 -23.82 -31.55
N GLY A 58 3.12 -23.19 -32.72
CA GLY A 58 1.96 -23.25 -33.59
C GLY A 58 1.15 -21.95 -33.70
N ALA A 59 1.64 -20.81 -33.18
CA ALA A 59 1.11 -19.51 -33.57
C ALA A 59 1.37 -19.27 -35.07
N SER A 60 0.39 -18.74 -35.79
CA SER A 60 0.52 -18.36 -37.20
C SER A 60 0.62 -16.85 -37.40
N TRP A 61 0.27 -16.09 -36.37
CA TRP A 61 0.30 -14.63 -36.35
C TRP A 61 1.02 -14.10 -35.12
N LEU A 62 1.52 -12.88 -35.24
CA LEU A 62 2.00 -12.06 -34.12
C LEU A 62 1.18 -10.76 -34.06
N GLY A 63 0.94 -10.28 -32.85
CA GLY A 63 0.26 -9.00 -32.61
C GLY A 63 1.17 -8.01 -31.86
N VAL A 64 1.37 -6.83 -32.42
CA VAL A 64 2.15 -5.73 -31.84
C VAL A 64 1.29 -4.48 -31.65
N ALA A 65 1.72 -3.55 -30.80
CA ALA A 65 1.04 -2.28 -30.61
C ALA A 65 1.58 -1.18 -31.52
N LEU A 66 2.89 -1.20 -31.79
CA LEU A 66 3.59 -0.13 -32.52
C LEU A 66 4.17 -0.65 -33.83
N VAL A 67 4.40 0.25 -34.77
CA VAL A 67 5.08 -0.07 -36.05
C VAL A 67 6.52 -0.50 -35.75
N GLU A 68 7.19 0.21 -34.85
CA GLU A 68 8.57 -0.01 -34.42
C GLU A 68 8.79 -1.41 -33.84
N GLU A 69 7.82 -1.93 -33.07
CA GLU A 69 7.84 -3.31 -32.58
C GLU A 69 7.79 -4.31 -33.75
N GLY A 70 6.93 -4.04 -34.74
CA GLY A 70 6.88 -4.85 -35.97
C GLY A 70 8.16 -4.79 -36.79
N LEU A 71 8.78 -3.60 -36.90
CA LEU A 71 10.06 -3.41 -37.58
C LEU A 71 11.18 -4.20 -36.89
N ALA A 72 11.28 -4.14 -35.56
CA ALA A 72 12.27 -4.90 -34.80
C ALA A 72 12.16 -6.42 -35.05
N LEU A 73 10.94 -6.95 -35.10
CA LEU A 73 10.70 -8.36 -35.44
C LEU A 73 11.11 -8.70 -36.88
N ARG A 74 10.85 -7.80 -37.84
CA ARG A 74 11.27 -7.96 -39.24
C ARG A 74 12.79 -7.92 -39.39
N GLU A 75 13.47 -7.00 -38.73
CA GLU A 75 14.93 -6.92 -38.67
C GLU A 75 15.55 -8.19 -38.07
N ALA A 76 14.87 -8.82 -37.11
CA ALA A 76 15.25 -10.11 -36.55
C ALA A 76 14.92 -11.32 -37.45
N GLY A 77 14.46 -11.10 -38.69
CA GLY A 77 14.21 -12.13 -39.70
C GLY A 77 12.86 -12.85 -39.55
N ILE A 78 11.92 -12.33 -38.75
CA ILE A 78 10.60 -12.95 -38.61
C ILE A 78 9.75 -12.61 -39.83
N SER A 79 9.34 -13.65 -40.58
CA SER A 79 8.53 -13.53 -41.80
C SER A 79 7.03 -13.80 -41.58
N ALA A 80 6.63 -14.22 -40.37
CA ALA A 80 5.23 -14.47 -40.03
C ALA A 80 4.36 -13.22 -40.17
N ARG A 81 3.03 -13.40 -40.20
CA ARG A 81 2.09 -12.28 -40.31
C ARG A 81 2.09 -11.48 -39.00
N ILE A 82 2.22 -10.16 -39.09
CA ILE A 82 2.29 -9.26 -37.93
C ILE A 82 1.19 -8.22 -38.07
N LEU A 83 0.22 -8.25 -37.15
CA LEU A 83 -0.84 -7.24 -37.07
C LEU A 83 -0.43 -6.13 -36.09
N VAL A 84 -0.53 -4.88 -36.53
CA VAL A 84 -0.49 -3.71 -35.63
C VAL A 84 -1.90 -3.47 -35.10
N LEU A 85 -2.08 -3.53 -33.78
CA LEU A 85 -3.39 -3.63 -33.10
C LEU A 85 -4.16 -2.29 -32.95
N SER A 86 -3.62 -1.22 -33.50
CA SER A 86 -4.22 0.12 -33.61
C SER A 86 -4.00 0.69 -35.00
N GLU A 87 -4.79 1.70 -35.35
CA GLU A 87 -4.53 2.48 -36.55
C GLU A 87 -3.16 3.16 -36.43
N LEU A 88 -2.45 3.22 -37.56
CA LEU A 88 -1.07 3.71 -37.58
C LEU A 88 -1.05 5.22 -37.34
N PRO A 89 -0.09 5.76 -36.58
CA PRO A 89 0.09 7.20 -36.50
C PRO A 89 0.49 7.76 -37.87
N ARG A 90 0.04 8.99 -38.16
CA ARG A 90 0.39 9.69 -39.41
C ARG A 90 1.91 9.73 -39.60
N GLY A 91 2.36 9.33 -40.78
CA GLY A 91 3.77 9.27 -41.18
C GLY A 91 4.39 7.88 -41.07
N ALA A 92 3.80 6.95 -40.29
CA ALA A 92 4.34 5.60 -40.12
C ALA A 92 3.87 4.61 -41.20
N GLU A 93 2.91 5.00 -42.04
CA GLU A 93 2.26 4.13 -43.03
C GLU A 93 3.24 3.57 -44.04
N ALA A 94 4.11 4.43 -44.59
CA ALA A 94 5.09 4.04 -45.61
C ALA A 94 6.09 3.00 -45.09
N GLU A 95 6.51 3.12 -43.83
CA GLU A 95 7.42 2.16 -43.18
C GLU A 95 6.73 0.82 -42.92
N ALA A 96 5.50 0.85 -42.40
CA ALA A 96 4.72 -0.36 -42.15
C ALA A 96 4.44 -1.15 -43.44
N VAL A 97 4.07 -0.46 -44.53
CA VAL A 97 3.85 -1.07 -45.86
C VAL A 97 5.14 -1.68 -46.41
N ARG A 98 6.26 -0.95 -46.32
CA ARG A 98 7.58 -1.44 -46.76
C ARG A 98 7.99 -2.72 -46.02
N ALA A 99 7.81 -2.72 -44.71
CA ALA A 99 8.11 -3.85 -43.82
C ALA A 99 7.10 -5.00 -43.92
N GLY A 100 6.02 -4.87 -44.69
CA GLY A 100 5.00 -5.89 -44.83
C GLY A 100 4.30 -6.22 -43.50
N LEU A 101 4.01 -5.19 -42.71
CA LEU A 101 3.12 -5.29 -41.55
C LEU A 101 1.67 -5.23 -42.03
N THR A 102 0.76 -5.91 -41.32
CA THR A 102 -0.68 -5.83 -41.54
C THR A 102 -1.24 -4.70 -40.66
N PRO A 103 -1.79 -3.62 -41.23
CA PRO A 103 -2.35 -2.51 -40.45
C PRO A 103 -3.76 -2.79 -39.96
N THR A 104 -4.13 -2.19 -38.82
CA THR A 104 -5.53 -2.02 -38.43
C THR A 104 -6.05 -0.67 -38.94
N VAL A 105 -7.32 -0.60 -39.35
CA VAL A 105 -8.03 0.65 -39.68
C VAL A 105 -9.40 0.71 -39.01
N TYR A 106 -9.85 1.92 -38.73
CA TYR A 106 -11.20 2.21 -38.24
C TYR A 106 -11.68 3.63 -38.59
N THR A 107 -10.86 4.43 -39.29
CA THR A 107 -11.27 5.74 -39.84
C THR A 107 -11.13 5.77 -41.36
N GLU A 108 -11.91 6.64 -42.01
CA GLU A 108 -11.78 6.89 -43.46
C GLU A 108 -10.39 7.45 -43.79
N GLU A 109 -9.87 8.33 -42.94
CA GLU A 109 -8.54 8.91 -43.10
C GLU A 109 -7.43 7.85 -43.09
N GLY A 110 -7.48 6.91 -42.16
CA GLY A 110 -6.52 5.79 -42.08
C GLY A 110 -6.57 4.91 -43.32
N VAL A 111 -7.77 4.67 -43.87
CA VAL A 111 -7.94 3.94 -45.14
C VAL A 111 -7.29 4.70 -46.29
N GLU A 112 -7.54 6.00 -46.42
CA GLU A 112 -6.95 6.83 -47.49
C GLU A 112 -5.42 6.91 -47.42
N ALA A 113 -4.89 7.08 -46.21
CA ALA A 113 -3.45 7.15 -45.97
C ALA A 113 -2.75 5.85 -46.38
N LEU A 114 -3.27 4.70 -45.94
CA LEU A 114 -2.72 3.39 -46.30
C LEU A 114 -2.88 3.08 -47.79
N ALA A 115 -4.02 3.44 -48.40
CA ALA A 115 -4.23 3.24 -49.83
C ALA A 115 -3.25 4.04 -50.68
N ARG A 116 -2.90 5.27 -50.26
CA ARG A 116 -1.88 6.07 -50.92
C ARG A 116 -0.52 5.36 -50.89
N GLU A 117 -0.09 4.89 -49.72
CA GLU A 117 1.21 4.22 -49.57
C GLU A 117 1.24 2.85 -50.27
N ALA A 118 0.14 2.08 -50.22
CA ALA A 118 0.01 0.81 -50.93
C ALA A 118 0.14 0.98 -52.45
N ARG A 119 -0.53 2.00 -53.01
CA ARG A 119 -0.41 2.36 -54.43
C ARG A 119 1.01 2.80 -54.79
N ALA A 120 1.63 3.64 -53.97
CA ALA A 120 3.01 4.09 -54.18
C ALA A 120 4.00 2.91 -54.15
N ALA A 121 3.77 1.93 -53.29
CA ALA A 121 4.59 0.72 -53.19
C ALA A 121 4.27 -0.35 -54.25
N GLY A 122 3.16 -0.22 -55.00
CA GLY A 122 2.69 -1.24 -55.94
C GLY A 122 2.34 -2.58 -55.27
N ARG A 123 1.90 -2.56 -54.00
CA ARG A 123 1.63 -3.77 -53.21
C ARG A 123 0.15 -3.89 -52.87
N ALA A 124 -0.40 -5.09 -53.02
CA ALA A 124 -1.64 -5.45 -52.35
C ALA A 124 -1.40 -5.41 -50.84
N LEU A 125 -2.18 -4.59 -50.13
CA LEU A 125 -2.02 -4.40 -48.69
C LEU A 125 -3.26 -4.95 -47.97
N PRO A 126 -3.12 -6.09 -47.25
CA PRO A 126 -4.17 -6.56 -46.38
C PRO A 126 -4.31 -5.65 -45.16
N VAL A 127 -5.56 -5.35 -44.81
CA VAL A 127 -5.91 -4.55 -43.62
C VAL A 127 -6.96 -5.25 -42.78
N HIS A 128 -6.94 -4.99 -41.48
CA HIS A 128 -7.97 -5.44 -40.56
C HIS A 128 -8.81 -4.26 -40.10
N VAL A 129 -10.13 -4.32 -40.29
CA VAL A 129 -11.06 -3.30 -39.80
C VAL A 129 -11.43 -3.62 -38.35
N LYS A 130 -11.19 -2.67 -37.44
CA LYS A 130 -11.53 -2.80 -36.02
C LYS A 130 -12.87 -2.15 -35.74
N LEU A 131 -13.77 -2.90 -35.12
CA LEU A 131 -15.07 -2.42 -34.66
C LEU A 131 -15.05 -2.22 -33.14
N ASP A 132 -15.54 -1.08 -32.68
CA ASP A 132 -15.81 -0.90 -31.26
C ASP A 132 -17.21 -1.44 -30.93
N THR A 133 -17.27 -2.44 -30.07
CA THR A 133 -18.52 -3.08 -29.65
C THR A 133 -18.91 -2.76 -28.22
N GLY A 134 -18.14 -1.94 -27.52
CA GLY A 134 -18.39 -1.54 -26.14
C GLY A 134 -17.13 -1.36 -25.29
N MET A 135 -15.93 -1.55 -25.85
CA MET A 135 -14.69 -1.26 -25.12
C MET A 135 -14.41 0.25 -25.10
N HIS A 136 -14.90 0.99 -26.10
CA HIS A 136 -14.80 2.46 -26.14
C HIS A 136 -13.38 3.01 -26.04
N ARG A 137 -12.40 2.21 -26.48
CA ARG A 137 -10.99 2.62 -26.56
C ARG A 137 -10.65 3.18 -27.93
N VAL A 138 -10.73 2.34 -28.96
CA VAL A 138 -10.55 2.68 -30.37
C VAL A 138 -11.28 1.63 -31.22
N GLY A 139 -11.59 1.98 -32.46
CA GLY A 139 -12.38 1.15 -33.37
C GLY A 139 -13.51 1.97 -33.97
N LEU A 140 -14.09 1.48 -35.07
CA LEU A 140 -15.19 2.15 -35.74
C LEU A 140 -16.40 2.15 -34.80
N TRP A 141 -16.89 3.34 -34.50
CA TRP A 141 -18.10 3.57 -33.73
C TRP A 141 -19.06 4.47 -34.51
N PRO A 142 -20.36 4.13 -34.59
CA PRO A 142 -20.96 2.88 -34.13
C PRO A 142 -20.63 1.70 -35.10
N PRO A 143 -20.55 0.44 -34.63
CA PRO A 143 -20.14 -0.71 -35.45
C PRO A 143 -21.09 -1.03 -36.61
N GLU A 144 -22.31 -0.51 -36.58
CA GLU A 144 -23.31 -0.59 -37.65
C GLU A 144 -22.81 0.07 -38.95
N ARG A 145 -21.84 1.00 -38.87
CA ARG A 145 -21.18 1.61 -40.04
C ARG A 145 -20.12 0.70 -40.68
N ALA A 146 -19.93 -0.53 -40.20
CA ALA A 146 -18.89 -1.44 -40.70
C ALA A 146 -18.96 -1.64 -42.24
N VAL A 147 -20.16 -1.71 -42.81
CA VAL A 147 -20.35 -1.87 -44.26
C VAL A 147 -19.75 -0.70 -45.04
N GLU A 148 -19.98 0.54 -44.59
CA GLU A 148 -19.48 1.76 -45.24
C GLU A 148 -17.94 1.76 -45.27
N LEU A 149 -17.32 1.55 -44.11
CA LEU A 149 -15.85 1.56 -44.02
C LEU A 149 -15.22 0.40 -44.80
N CYS A 150 -15.81 -0.80 -44.74
CA CYS A 150 -15.30 -1.95 -45.47
C CYS A 150 -15.44 -1.78 -46.99
N ARG A 151 -16.49 -1.10 -47.48
CA ARG A 151 -16.59 -0.71 -48.89
C ARG A 151 -15.48 0.25 -49.27
N LEU A 152 -15.24 1.28 -48.46
CA LEU A 152 -14.16 2.23 -48.70
C LEU A 152 -12.80 1.54 -48.79
N VAL A 153 -12.50 0.58 -47.88
CA VAL A 153 -11.27 -0.23 -47.94
C VAL A 153 -11.08 -0.87 -49.32
N VAL A 154 -12.11 -1.56 -49.82
CA VAL A 154 -12.05 -2.26 -51.12
C VAL A 154 -12.00 -1.26 -52.28
N GLU A 155 -12.81 -0.21 -52.26
CA GLU A 155 -12.85 0.85 -53.29
C GLU A 155 -11.50 1.58 -53.42
N ARG A 156 -10.74 1.69 -52.33
CA ARG A 156 -9.39 2.27 -52.35
C ARG A 156 -8.29 1.30 -52.75
N GLY A 157 -8.63 0.05 -53.08
CA GLY A 157 -7.71 -0.96 -53.57
C GLY A 157 -6.92 -1.68 -52.47
N LEU A 158 -7.38 -1.61 -51.23
CA LEU A 158 -6.83 -2.40 -50.12
C LEU A 158 -7.56 -3.77 -50.03
N GLU A 159 -6.88 -4.78 -49.48
CA GLU A 159 -7.50 -6.09 -49.25
C GLU A 159 -8.16 -6.09 -47.86
N LEU A 160 -9.50 -6.22 -47.84
CA LEU A 160 -10.24 -6.44 -46.59
C LEU A 160 -9.96 -7.86 -46.08
N GLU A 161 -8.90 -8.00 -45.29
CA GLU A 161 -8.47 -9.29 -44.79
C GLU A 161 -9.23 -9.71 -43.54
N GLY A 162 -9.43 -8.79 -42.60
CA GLY A 162 -10.00 -9.12 -41.29
C GLY A 162 -10.99 -8.12 -40.76
N LEU A 163 -11.94 -8.61 -39.96
CA LEU A 163 -12.76 -7.81 -39.05
C LEU A 163 -12.50 -8.25 -37.63
N TRP A 164 -12.43 -7.29 -36.70
CA TRP A 164 -12.20 -7.64 -35.31
C TRP A 164 -12.73 -6.67 -34.28
N THR A 165 -12.89 -7.16 -33.05
CA THR A 165 -13.22 -6.35 -31.89
C THR A 165 -12.41 -6.76 -30.67
N HIS A 166 -12.61 -6.10 -29.53
CA HIS A 166 -11.97 -6.43 -28.26
C HIS A 166 -12.98 -6.39 -27.12
N PHE A 167 -12.99 -7.42 -26.28
CA PHE A 167 -13.88 -7.48 -25.12
C PHE A 167 -13.36 -6.60 -23.99
N ALA A 168 -14.29 -5.99 -23.26
CA ALA A 168 -13.98 -5.11 -22.13
C ALA A 168 -13.76 -5.88 -20.82
N SER A 169 -14.45 -7.01 -20.64
CA SER A 169 -14.58 -7.70 -19.35
C SER A 169 -14.70 -9.22 -19.49
N ALA A 170 -14.02 -9.80 -20.47
CA ALA A 170 -14.04 -11.25 -20.74
C ALA A 170 -13.52 -12.10 -19.57
N GLU A 171 -12.85 -11.49 -18.59
CA GLU A 171 -12.35 -12.10 -17.37
C GLU A 171 -13.36 -12.12 -16.22
N SER A 172 -14.40 -11.28 -16.25
CA SER A 172 -15.22 -10.98 -15.06
C SER A 172 -16.73 -10.82 -15.32
N ASP A 173 -17.15 -10.37 -16.50
CA ASP A 173 -18.56 -10.09 -16.82
C ASP A 173 -18.96 -10.75 -18.16
N GLU A 174 -19.58 -11.92 -18.02
CA GLU A 174 -20.03 -12.74 -19.13
C GLU A 174 -21.20 -12.09 -19.93
N PRO A 175 -22.28 -11.57 -19.30
CA PRO A 175 -23.33 -10.87 -20.02
C PRO A 175 -22.82 -9.74 -20.92
N THR A 176 -21.92 -8.87 -20.42
CA THR A 176 -21.32 -7.80 -21.23
C THR A 176 -20.50 -8.38 -22.38
N THR A 177 -19.69 -9.41 -22.11
CA THR A 177 -18.87 -10.06 -23.14
C THR A 177 -19.72 -10.67 -24.26
N LEU A 178 -20.82 -11.35 -23.91
CA LEU A 178 -21.73 -11.94 -24.88
C LEU A 178 -22.47 -10.88 -25.69
N ALA A 179 -22.88 -9.77 -25.07
CA ALA A 179 -23.51 -8.64 -25.77
C ALA A 179 -22.54 -7.99 -26.79
N GLN A 180 -21.27 -7.82 -26.42
CA GLN A 180 -20.23 -7.34 -27.33
C GLN A 180 -20.01 -8.32 -28.51
N LEU A 181 -19.97 -9.63 -28.23
CA LEU A 181 -19.82 -10.66 -29.27
C LEU A 181 -21.01 -10.64 -30.24
N GLU A 182 -22.23 -10.54 -29.73
CA GLU A 182 -23.43 -10.48 -30.56
C GLU A 182 -23.42 -9.24 -31.46
N ARG A 183 -23.07 -8.07 -30.91
CA ARG A 183 -22.93 -6.83 -31.70
C ARG A 183 -21.86 -6.96 -32.78
N PHE A 184 -20.73 -7.58 -32.46
CA PHE A 184 -19.67 -7.86 -33.44
C PHE A 184 -20.16 -8.76 -34.58
N LEU A 185 -20.84 -9.87 -34.24
CA LEU A 185 -21.33 -10.83 -35.21
C LEU A 185 -22.42 -10.24 -36.11
N ARG A 186 -23.32 -9.38 -35.59
CA ARG A 186 -24.30 -8.66 -36.40
C ARG A 186 -23.63 -7.74 -37.43
N ALA A 187 -22.62 -6.99 -37.02
CA ALA A 187 -21.87 -6.13 -37.94
C ALA A 187 -21.11 -6.94 -39.00
N ALA A 188 -20.44 -8.02 -38.60
CA ALA A 188 -19.74 -8.92 -39.52
C ALA A 188 -20.70 -9.61 -40.51
N TRP A 189 -21.90 -9.98 -40.06
CA TRP A 189 -22.96 -10.50 -40.92
C TRP A 189 -23.41 -9.45 -41.95
N ALA A 190 -23.66 -8.21 -41.53
CA ALA A 190 -24.05 -7.12 -42.44
C ALA A 190 -22.97 -6.86 -43.51
N VAL A 191 -21.69 -6.90 -43.15
CA VAL A 191 -20.57 -6.80 -44.11
C VAL A 191 -20.62 -7.95 -45.13
N ARG A 192 -20.90 -9.18 -44.68
CA ARG A 192 -21.04 -10.34 -45.58
C ARG A 192 -22.28 -10.24 -46.49
N GLU A 193 -23.42 -9.82 -45.99
CA GLU A 193 -24.63 -9.61 -46.80
C GLU A 193 -24.43 -8.54 -47.87
N ALA A 194 -23.61 -7.53 -47.59
CA ALA A 194 -23.22 -6.51 -48.56
C ALA A 194 -22.25 -7.00 -49.66
N GLY A 195 -21.96 -8.30 -49.71
CA GLY A 195 -21.09 -8.92 -50.73
C GLY A 195 -19.59 -8.86 -50.41
N LEU A 196 -19.20 -8.26 -49.27
CA LEU A 196 -17.81 -8.20 -48.83
C LEU A 196 -17.42 -9.51 -48.13
N ARG A 197 -16.16 -9.93 -48.23
CA ARG A 197 -15.70 -11.25 -47.77
C ARG A 197 -14.42 -11.13 -46.94
N PRO A 198 -14.50 -10.58 -45.71
CA PRO A 198 -13.36 -10.62 -44.78
C PRO A 198 -13.01 -12.09 -44.49
N ARG A 199 -11.73 -12.43 -44.60
CA ARG A 199 -11.20 -13.79 -44.44
C ARG A 199 -11.11 -14.20 -42.97
N LEU A 200 -10.84 -13.25 -42.08
CA LEU A 200 -10.63 -13.49 -40.66
C LEU A 200 -11.60 -12.68 -39.81
N LEU A 201 -12.37 -13.34 -38.97
CA LEU A 201 -13.09 -12.75 -37.86
C LEU A 201 -12.36 -13.09 -36.56
N HIS A 202 -12.07 -12.09 -35.73
CA HIS A 202 -11.45 -12.36 -34.42
C HIS A 202 -11.91 -11.43 -33.31
N ALA A 203 -12.21 -12.00 -32.15
CA ALA A 203 -12.68 -11.25 -30.98
C ALA A 203 -11.91 -11.63 -29.70
N ALA A 204 -11.64 -12.93 -29.50
CA ALA A 204 -11.07 -13.45 -28.27
C ALA A 204 -9.67 -12.87 -27.91
N ASN A 205 -9.57 -12.26 -26.73
CA ASN A 205 -8.31 -12.03 -26.02
C ASN A 205 -7.96 -13.26 -25.16
N SER A 206 -6.96 -13.18 -24.26
CA SER A 206 -6.58 -14.30 -23.38
C SER A 206 -7.77 -14.92 -22.63
N ALA A 207 -8.56 -14.10 -21.93
CA ALA A 207 -9.67 -14.57 -21.12
C ALA A 207 -10.76 -15.25 -21.98
N ALA A 208 -11.12 -14.62 -23.11
CA ALA A 208 -12.12 -15.19 -24.01
C ALA A 208 -11.63 -16.43 -24.77
N THR A 209 -10.33 -16.56 -25.01
CA THR A 209 -9.74 -17.78 -25.58
C THR A 209 -9.98 -18.97 -24.65
N ILE A 210 -9.86 -18.76 -23.34
CA ILE A 210 -10.04 -19.80 -22.32
C ILE A 210 -11.52 -20.06 -22.05
N ARG A 211 -12.34 -19.01 -21.90
CA ARG A 211 -13.72 -19.11 -21.41
C ARG A 211 -14.78 -19.28 -22.48
N PHE A 212 -14.59 -18.73 -23.67
CA PHE A 212 -15.66 -18.56 -24.65
C PHE A 212 -15.32 -19.19 -26.01
N PRO A 213 -15.51 -20.51 -26.19
CA PRO A 213 -15.30 -21.17 -27.49
C PRO A 213 -16.04 -20.51 -28.67
N LYS A 214 -17.23 -19.96 -28.43
CA LYS A 214 -18.01 -19.21 -29.45
C LYS A 214 -17.33 -17.93 -29.94
N ALA A 215 -16.37 -17.40 -29.19
CA ALA A 215 -15.61 -16.20 -29.54
C ALA A 215 -14.28 -16.51 -30.27
N HIS A 216 -13.95 -17.80 -30.46
CA HIS A 216 -12.71 -18.21 -31.14
C HIS A 216 -12.70 -17.78 -32.60
N LEU A 217 -13.84 -17.93 -33.29
CA LEU A 217 -14.04 -17.56 -34.68
C LEU A 217 -12.91 -18.11 -35.56
N ASP A 218 -12.26 -17.27 -36.37
CA ASP A 218 -11.19 -17.71 -37.27
C ASP A 218 -9.80 -17.55 -36.63
N LEU A 219 -9.64 -16.64 -35.67
CA LEU A 219 -8.34 -16.31 -35.05
C LEU A 219 -8.51 -15.85 -33.59
N VAL A 220 -7.71 -16.41 -32.67
CA VAL A 220 -7.62 -15.97 -31.26
C VAL A 220 -6.38 -15.13 -30.99
N ARG A 221 -6.44 -14.21 -30.02
CA ARG A 221 -5.34 -13.27 -29.69
C ARG A 221 -4.92 -13.34 -28.23
N PRO A 222 -4.41 -14.48 -27.73
CA PRO A 222 -3.88 -14.53 -26.37
C PRO A 222 -2.62 -13.67 -26.23
N GLY A 223 -2.60 -12.87 -25.16
CA GLY A 223 -1.45 -12.07 -24.71
C GLY A 223 -0.95 -12.59 -23.39
N ALA A 224 -1.42 -12.03 -22.27
CA ALA A 224 -1.04 -12.42 -20.90
C ALA A 224 -0.95 -13.95 -20.67
N ALA A 225 -1.90 -14.73 -21.21
CA ALA A 225 -1.91 -16.19 -21.04
C ALA A 225 -0.74 -16.90 -21.76
N VAL A 226 -0.19 -16.34 -22.84
CA VAL A 226 1.02 -16.88 -23.50
C VAL A 226 2.20 -16.91 -22.52
N TYR A 227 2.25 -15.96 -21.60
CA TYR A 227 3.30 -15.80 -20.58
C TYR A 227 2.99 -16.54 -19.27
N GLY A 228 1.85 -17.24 -19.20
CA GLY A 228 1.38 -17.94 -18.01
C GLY A 228 0.87 -17.03 -16.90
N LEU A 229 0.47 -15.79 -17.26
CA LEU A 229 -0.15 -14.85 -16.34
C LEU A 229 -1.67 -15.04 -16.33
N ALA A 230 -2.29 -14.86 -15.18
CA ALA A 230 -3.73 -14.96 -15.03
C ALA A 230 -4.44 -13.84 -15.81
N ALA A 231 -5.26 -14.21 -16.78
CA ALA A 231 -6.14 -13.27 -17.48
C ALA A 231 -7.49 -13.11 -16.77
N GLY A 232 -7.52 -13.29 -15.44
CA GLY A 232 -8.72 -13.34 -14.59
C GLY A 232 -8.61 -14.42 -13.51
N PRO A 233 -9.42 -14.36 -12.44
CA PRO A 233 -9.40 -15.37 -11.37
C PRO A 233 -9.57 -16.79 -11.92
N GLY A 234 -8.67 -17.71 -11.55
CA GLY A 234 -8.69 -19.11 -11.99
C GLY A 234 -8.30 -19.37 -13.45
N LEU A 235 -8.06 -18.32 -14.26
CA LEU A 235 -7.78 -18.48 -15.70
C LEU A 235 -6.31 -18.77 -16.02
N ALA A 236 -5.47 -18.99 -15.02
CA ALA A 236 -4.09 -19.44 -15.19
C ALA A 236 -3.92 -20.97 -15.12
N GLU A 237 -5.01 -21.72 -14.89
CA GLU A 237 -4.92 -23.15 -14.58
C GLU A 237 -4.22 -23.95 -15.69
N GLY A 238 -3.08 -24.55 -15.31
CA GLY A 238 -2.24 -25.36 -16.17
C GLY A 238 -1.47 -24.60 -17.26
N LEU A 239 -1.47 -23.27 -17.20
CA LEU A 239 -0.44 -22.43 -17.81
C LEU A 239 0.81 -22.42 -16.90
N ARG A 240 1.96 -22.10 -17.49
CA ARG A 240 3.26 -22.03 -16.81
C ARG A 240 3.79 -20.60 -16.87
N PRO A 241 3.99 -19.92 -15.72
CA PRO A 241 4.63 -18.60 -15.70
C PRO A 241 6.01 -18.67 -16.36
N ALA A 242 6.27 -17.80 -17.33
CA ALA A 242 7.51 -17.82 -18.10
C ALA A 242 8.62 -16.98 -17.49
N MET A 243 8.29 -15.93 -16.72
CA MET A 243 9.27 -15.01 -16.13
C MET A 243 9.69 -15.40 -14.72
N THR A 244 11.00 -15.28 -14.45
CA THR A 244 11.57 -15.22 -13.10
C THR A 244 12.45 -13.97 -13.00
N LEU A 245 12.17 -13.09 -12.03
CA LEU A 245 13.04 -11.96 -11.68
C LEU A 245 13.90 -12.37 -10.49
N ARG A 246 15.22 -12.42 -10.69
CA ARG A 246 16.17 -12.78 -9.64
C ARG A 246 17.31 -11.78 -9.52
N SER A 247 17.90 -11.76 -8.34
CA SER A 247 19.09 -10.98 -7.99
C SER A 247 19.95 -11.77 -7.01
N ARG A 248 20.95 -11.12 -6.43
CA ARG A 248 21.76 -11.68 -5.34
C ARG A 248 21.93 -10.67 -4.23
N VAL A 249 22.04 -11.16 -3.01
CA VAL A 249 22.40 -10.33 -1.86
C VAL A 249 23.77 -9.71 -2.11
N SER A 250 23.86 -8.38 -2.09
CA SER A 250 25.11 -7.65 -2.32
C SER A 250 25.85 -7.33 -1.03
N PHE A 251 25.12 -7.15 0.06
CA PHE A 251 25.67 -6.80 1.37
C PHE A 251 24.74 -7.31 2.47
N VAL A 252 25.31 -7.65 3.62
CA VAL A 252 24.57 -8.09 4.80
C VAL A 252 25.18 -7.45 6.04
N LYS A 253 24.33 -7.02 6.97
CA LYS A 253 24.74 -6.64 8.33
C LYS A 253 23.70 -7.08 9.34
N ARG A 254 24.15 -7.37 10.57
CA ARG A 254 23.25 -7.58 11.71
C ARG A 254 23.00 -6.24 12.38
N LEU A 255 21.74 -5.94 12.65
CA LEU A 255 21.30 -4.71 13.30
C LEU A 255 20.49 -5.06 14.55
N GLU A 256 20.53 -4.16 15.52
CA GLU A 256 19.82 -4.30 16.79
C GLU A 256 18.35 -3.88 16.66
N ALA A 257 17.53 -4.39 17.57
CA ALA A 257 16.14 -3.95 17.71
C ALA A 257 16.06 -2.42 17.87
N GLY A 258 15.12 -1.79 17.15
CA GLY A 258 14.88 -0.36 17.20
C GLY A 258 15.56 0.47 16.11
N GLU A 259 16.54 -0.10 15.40
CA GLU A 259 17.17 0.50 14.22
C GLU A 259 16.15 0.79 13.11
N ARG A 260 16.39 1.86 12.34
CA ARG A 260 15.45 2.31 11.30
C ARG A 260 16.07 2.28 9.91
N LEU A 261 15.36 1.72 8.94
CA LEU A 261 15.91 1.33 7.65
C LEU A 261 15.43 2.21 6.49
N SER A 262 16.32 2.39 5.51
CA SER A 262 16.10 3.12 4.25
C SER A 262 15.67 4.59 4.42
N TYR A 263 15.32 5.25 3.31
CA TYR A 263 14.91 6.65 3.29
C TYR A 263 13.69 6.92 4.15
N GLY A 264 13.74 8.03 4.90
CA GLY A 264 12.67 8.45 5.79
C GLY A 264 12.45 7.52 6.99
N HIS A 265 13.31 6.50 7.18
CA HIS A 265 13.30 5.64 8.36
C HIS A 265 11.93 5.02 8.66
N ARG A 266 11.19 4.66 7.60
CA ARG A 266 9.79 4.19 7.65
C ARG A 266 9.62 2.73 8.07
N TYR A 267 10.72 2.05 8.36
CA TYR A 267 10.70 0.67 8.85
C TYR A 267 11.62 0.60 10.06
N ARG A 268 11.07 0.17 11.19
CA ARG A 268 11.79 -0.01 12.45
C ARG A 268 11.86 -1.49 12.77
N LEU A 269 13.07 -1.98 13.05
CA LEU A 269 13.26 -3.36 13.46
C LEU A 269 12.62 -3.60 14.83
N GLY A 270 11.76 -4.63 14.93
CA GLY A 270 11.14 -5.05 16.19
C GLY A 270 12.01 -6.01 17.01
N ARG A 271 13.08 -6.53 16.42
CA ARG A 271 14.04 -7.47 17.00
C ARG A 271 15.39 -7.30 16.32
N ASP A 272 16.43 -7.83 16.93
CA ASP A 272 17.73 -7.98 16.26
C ASP A 272 17.53 -8.79 14.98
N ALA A 273 18.11 -8.33 13.87
CA ALA A 273 17.89 -8.95 12.58
C ALA A 273 19.09 -8.82 11.65
N TRP A 274 19.28 -9.83 10.80
CA TRP A 274 20.05 -9.70 9.58
C TRP A 274 19.28 -8.85 8.58
N VAL A 275 19.96 -7.84 8.04
CA VAL A 275 19.43 -6.99 6.97
C VAL A 275 20.28 -7.17 5.73
N ALA A 276 19.65 -7.63 4.66
CA ALA A 276 20.28 -7.84 3.37
C ALA A 276 19.99 -6.66 2.44
N THR A 277 21.01 -6.22 1.69
CA THR A 277 20.87 -5.29 0.57
C THR A 277 20.79 -6.09 -0.73
N VAL A 278 19.82 -5.76 -1.57
CA VAL A 278 19.62 -6.39 -2.87
C VAL A 278 19.70 -5.30 -3.95
N PRO A 279 20.55 -5.45 -4.99
CA PRO A 279 20.78 -4.44 -6.00
C PRO A 279 19.67 -4.43 -7.06
N VAL A 280 18.44 -4.16 -6.65
CA VAL A 280 17.26 -3.97 -7.49
C VAL A 280 16.39 -2.86 -6.90
N GLY A 281 15.90 -1.98 -7.75
CA GLY A 281 15.07 -0.84 -7.34
C GLY A 281 14.05 -0.44 -8.39
N TYR A 282 13.44 0.73 -8.19
CA TYR A 282 12.36 1.17 -9.07
C TYR A 282 12.83 1.55 -10.48
N ALA A 283 14.11 1.86 -10.69
CA ALA A 283 14.64 2.10 -12.04
C ALA A 283 14.71 0.81 -12.87
N ASP A 284 14.74 -0.35 -12.22
CA ASP A 284 14.66 -1.67 -12.88
C ASP A 284 13.22 -2.12 -13.16
N GLY A 285 12.24 -1.34 -12.72
CA GLY A 285 10.82 -1.68 -12.81
C GLY A 285 10.25 -2.35 -11.56
N TYR A 286 11.01 -2.51 -10.46
CA TYR A 286 10.47 -3.01 -9.19
C TYR A 286 9.72 -1.89 -8.44
N PRO A 287 8.38 -1.86 -8.41
CA PRO A 287 7.63 -0.64 -8.10
C PRO A 287 7.91 -0.10 -6.69
N ARG A 288 8.09 1.22 -6.57
CA ARG A 288 8.27 1.87 -5.26
C ARG A 288 7.08 1.64 -4.31
N ALA A 289 5.89 1.41 -4.84
CA ALA A 289 4.68 1.09 -4.08
C ALA A 289 4.77 -0.24 -3.29
N LEU A 290 5.74 -1.09 -3.60
CA LEU A 290 6.02 -2.33 -2.87
C LEU A 290 6.79 -2.12 -1.55
N SER A 291 7.22 -0.89 -1.27
CA SER A 291 7.91 -0.53 -0.02
C SER A 291 7.14 -0.99 1.20
N ASN A 292 7.83 -1.62 2.17
CA ASN A 292 7.24 -2.20 3.37
C ASN A 292 6.14 -3.25 3.14
N ARG A 293 5.90 -3.72 1.91
CA ARG A 293 4.77 -4.63 1.61
C ARG A 293 5.21 -5.91 0.96
N ALA A 294 6.00 -5.81 -0.10
CA ALA A 294 6.42 -7.01 -0.81
C ALA A 294 7.33 -7.87 0.03
N GLU A 295 7.32 -9.15 -0.29
CA GLU A 295 8.29 -10.12 0.18
C GLU A 295 9.24 -10.49 -0.98
N VAL A 296 10.36 -11.10 -0.63
CA VAL A 296 11.29 -11.74 -1.55
C VAL A 296 11.62 -13.13 -1.02
N LEU A 297 12.04 -14.05 -1.88
CA LEU A 297 12.52 -15.37 -1.46
C LEU A 297 14.04 -15.37 -1.36
N ILE A 298 14.57 -15.79 -0.21
CA ILE A 298 15.99 -16.06 0.00
C ILE A 298 16.09 -17.43 0.68
N ARG A 299 16.86 -18.36 0.10
CA ARG A 299 16.99 -19.75 0.59
C ARG A 299 15.65 -20.48 0.78
N GLY A 300 14.68 -20.19 -0.08
CA GLY A 300 13.34 -20.78 -0.06
C GLY A 300 12.45 -20.27 1.07
N ARG A 301 12.78 -19.14 1.70
CA ARG A 301 11.98 -18.48 2.73
C ARG A 301 11.58 -17.08 2.31
N ARG A 302 10.37 -16.68 2.71
CA ARG A 302 9.83 -15.33 2.47
C ARG A 302 10.41 -14.34 3.48
N HIS A 303 10.90 -13.22 2.97
CA HIS A 303 11.45 -12.13 3.74
C HIS A 303 10.88 -10.80 3.28
N ARG A 304 10.53 -9.92 4.22
CA ARG A 304 9.85 -8.66 3.91
C ARG A 304 10.83 -7.60 3.42
N VAL A 305 10.44 -6.85 2.39
CA VAL A 305 11.14 -5.63 1.97
C VAL A 305 11.03 -4.60 3.11
N ALA A 306 12.17 -4.15 3.61
CA ALA A 306 12.29 -3.35 4.82
C ALA A 306 12.67 -1.90 4.50
N GLY A 307 11.69 -1.02 4.53
CA GLY A 307 11.83 0.39 4.19
C GLY A 307 11.45 0.70 2.74
N ILE A 308 11.90 1.86 2.27
CA ILE A 308 11.63 2.33 0.92
C ILE A 308 12.46 1.55 -0.10
N VAL A 309 11.80 1.04 -1.14
CA VAL A 309 12.44 0.60 -2.39
C VAL A 309 13.08 1.83 -3.03
N THR A 310 14.41 1.84 -3.14
CA THR A 310 15.17 2.96 -3.70
C THR A 310 15.36 2.81 -5.22
N MET A 311 16.11 3.71 -5.85
CA MET A 311 16.30 3.71 -7.31
C MET A 311 16.93 2.40 -7.81
N ASP A 312 17.98 1.95 -7.12
CA ASP A 312 18.82 0.83 -7.57
C ASP A 312 18.91 -0.31 -6.57
N GLN A 313 18.41 -0.11 -5.34
CA GLN A 313 18.55 -1.08 -4.25
C GLN A 313 17.32 -1.13 -3.37
N LEU A 314 17.12 -2.27 -2.72
CA LEU A 314 16.18 -2.44 -1.62
C LEU A 314 16.86 -3.15 -0.45
N LEU A 315 16.26 -3.00 0.73
CA LEU A 315 16.68 -3.71 1.93
C LEU A 315 15.63 -4.77 2.28
N VAL A 316 16.07 -5.86 2.89
CA VAL A 316 15.24 -7.00 3.27
C VAL A 316 15.51 -7.32 4.74
N ASP A 317 14.44 -7.41 5.55
CA ASP A 317 14.53 -7.92 6.92
C ASP A 317 14.52 -9.44 6.89
N CYS A 318 15.68 -10.03 7.20
CA CYS A 318 15.88 -11.48 7.20
C CYS A 318 15.69 -12.11 8.60
N GLY A 319 15.41 -11.33 9.65
CA GLY A 319 15.32 -11.84 11.02
C GLY A 319 16.59 -12.58 11.45
N ASP A 320 16.43 -13.74 12.08
CA ASP A 320 17.56 -14.57 12.53
C ASP A 320 18.19 -15.40 11.41
N ASP A 321 17.65 -15.36 10.19
CA ASP A 321 18.18 -16.15 9.10
C ASP A 321 19.56 -15.65 8.66
N PRO A 322 20.62 -16.49 8.74
CA PRO A 322 21.99 -16.08 8.44
C PRO A 322 22.20 -16.05 6.93
N VAL A 323 21.63 -15.02 6.31
CA VAL A 323 21.81 -14.69 4.90
C VAL A 323 23.23 -14.17 4.69
N VAL A 324 23.84 -14.51 3.55
CA VAL A 324 25.21 -14.07 3.21
C VAL A 324 25.25 -13.41 1.84
N PRO A 325 26.23 -12.52 1.57
CA PRO A 325 26.45 -11.99 0.23
C PRO A 325 26.59 -13.12 -0.80
N GLY A 326 25.92 -12.97 -1.94
CA GLY A 326 25.87 -13.95 -3.02
C GLY A 326 24.66 -14.90 -3.00
N ASP A 327 23.94 -15.00 -1.87
CA ASP A 327 22.68 -15.74 -1.80
C ASP A 327 21.70 -15.25 -2.88
N GLU A 328 21.03 -16.19 -3.55
CA GLU A 328 20.05 -15.88 -4.59
C GLU A 328 18.79 -15.29 -3.95
N VAL A 329 18.31 -14.19 -4.55
CA VAL A 329 17.06 -13.53 -4.19
C VAL A 329 16.10 -13.67 -5.35
N VAL A 330 14.95 -14.31 -5.14
CA VAL A 330 13.86 -14.36 -6.13
C VAL A 330 12.81 -13.33 -5.76
N LEU A 331 12.59 -12.36 -6.64
CA LEU A 331 11.62 -11.27 -6.47
C LEU A 331 10.27 -11.58 -7.14
N LEU A 332 10.31 -12.39 -8.20
CA LEU A 332 9.15 -12.92 -8.92
C LEU A 332 9.56 -14.31 -9.42
N GLY A 333 8.78 -15.35 -9.15
CA GLY A 333 9.10 -16.73 -9.50
C GLY A 333 9.10 -17.66 -8.29
N ALA A 334 9.74 -18.82 -8.41
CA ALA A 334 9.76 -19.85 -7.37
C ALA A 334 11.18 -20.09 -6.84
N GLN A 335 11.28 -20.43 -5.55
CA GLN A 335 12.50 -20.87 -4.91
C GLN A 335 12.16 -21.92 -3.84
N GLY A 336 12.60 -23.16 -4.03
CA GLY A 336 12.17 -24.27 -3.17
C GLY A 336 10.67 -24.55 -3.32
N SER A 337 9.97 -24.68 -2.19
CA SER A 337 8.51 -24.84 -2.16
C SER A 337 7.73 -23.52 -2.22
N GLU A 338 8.42 -22.39 -2.05
CA GLU A 338 7.82 -21.06 -2.05
C GLU A 338 7.80 -20.44 -3.44
N ARG A 339 6.85 -19.53 -3.66
CA ARG A 339 6.68 -18.78 -4.90
C ARG A 339 6.12 -17.40 -4.62
N ILE A 340 6.62 -16.40 -5.34
CA ILE A 340 6.03 -15.06 -5.43
C ILE A 340 5.50 -14.89 -6.86
N THR A 341 4.22 -14.58 -7.00
CA THR A 341 3.57 -14.46 -8.32
C THR A 341 3.47 -13.01 -8.78
N ALA A 342 3.23 -12.80 -10.08
CA ALA A 342 3.02 -11.46 -10.62
C ALA A 342 1.71 -10.86 -10.08
N GLU A 343 0.71 -11.71 -9.87
CA GLU A 343 -0.57 -11.37 -9.27
C GLU A 343 -0.38 -10.89 -7.82
N GLU A 344 0.42 -11.58 -7.01
CA GLU A 344 0.73 -11.17 -5.63
C GLU A 344 1.37 -9.78 -5.58
N LEU A 345 2.32 -9.50 -6.49
CA LEU A 345 2.96 -8.18 -6.59
C LEU A 345 2.02 -7.10 -7.14
N ALA A 346 1.04 -7.49 -7.96
CA ALA A 346 0.05 -6.58 -8.55
C ALA A 346 -1.13 -6.30 -7.61
N GLU A 347 -1.31 -7.10 -6.56
CA GLU A 347 -2.44 -6.95 -5.64
C GLU A 347 -2.41 -5.56 -4.96
N PRO A 348 -3.46 -4.75 -5.19
CA PRO A 348 -3.58 -3.49 -4.48
C PRO A 348 -3.64 -3.76 -2.97
N PRO A 349 -3.26 -2.79 -2.12
CA PRO A 349 -3.49 -2.94 -0.70
C PRO A 349 -4.98 -3.21 -0.46
N THR A 350 -5.28 -4.22 0.36
CA THR A 350 -6.66 -4.66 0.63
C THR A 350 -7.51 -3.48 1.10
N GLU A 351 -8.83 -3.56 0.91
CA GLU A 351 -9.75 -2.54 1.41
C GLU A 351 -9.56 -2.33 2.93
N GLU A 352 -9.37 -3.42 3.67
CA GLU A 352 -9.01 -3.38 5.08
C GLU A 352 -7.71 -2.59 5.33
N THR A 353 -6.64 -2.85 4.57
CA THR A 353 -5.37 -2.10 4.68
C THR A 353 -5.56 -0.61 4.36
N ARG A 354 -6.40 -0.28 3.37
CA ARG A 354 -6.73 1.11 3.01
C ARG A 354 -7.54 1.79 4.11
N LEU A 355 -8.54 1.10 4.67
CA LEU A 355 -9.39 1.61 5.76
C LEU A 355 -8.60 1.81 7.05
N GLN A 356 -7.67 0.90 7.37
CA GLN A 356 -6.75 1.05 8.50
C GLN A 356 -5.82 2.25 8.33
N ALA A 357 -5.23 2.42 7.13
CA ALA A 357 -4.40 3.59 6.83
C ALA A 357 -5.19 4.91 6.98
N LYS A 358 -6.44 4.93 6.51
CA LYS A 358 -7.37 6.04 6.68
C LYS A 358 -7.62 6.34 8.16
N ALA A 359 -8.09 5.36 8.94
CA ALA A 359 -8.39 5.54 10.36
C ALA A 359 -7.18 6.02 11.17
N MET A 360 -5.97 5.56 10.81
CA MET A 360 -4.72 6.05 11.40
C MET A 360 -4.49 7.54 11.13
N SER A 361 -4.73 8.01 9.91
CA SER A 361 -4.62 9.45 9.57
C SER A 361 -5.60 10.30 10.37
N LEU A 362 -6.83 9.82 10.60
CA LEU A 362 -7.82 10.51 11.43
C LEU A 362 -7.35 10.58 12.90
N LEU A 363 -6.88 9.46 13.46
CA LEU A 363 -6.36 9.39 14.83
C LEU A 363 -5.20 10.38 15.04
N LEU A 364 -4.23 10.36 14.12
CA LEU A 364 -3.04 11.21 14.16
C LEU A 364 -3.39 12.70 14.05
N SER A 365 -4.27 13.05 13.11
CA SER A 365 -4.70 14.44 12.93
C SER A 365 -5.48 14.96 14.13
N ALA A 366 -6.43 14.17 14.63
CA ALA A 366 -7.22 14.53 15.80
C ALA A 366 -6.34 14.73 17.04
N GLY A 367 -5.37 13.84 17.27
CA GLY A 367 -4.42 13.97 18.38
C GLY A 367 -3.53 15.20 18.28
N ALA A 368 -3.01 15.51 17.07
CA ALA A 368 -2.17 16.68 16.85
C ALA A 368 -2.95 18.00 16.95
N LEU A 369 -4.17 18.05 16.43
CA LEU A 369 -5.03 19.24 16.46
C LEU A 369 -5.60 19.52 17.86
N ALA A 370 -5.89 18.47 18.63
CA ALA A 370 -6.26 18.56 20.04
C ALA A 370 -5.03 18.66 20.96
N SER A 371 -3.98 19.38 20.57
CA SER A 371 -2.77 19.59 21.37
C SER A 371 -2.29 21.04 21.23
N ASP A 372 -1.62 21.62 22.20
CA ASP A 372 -0.99 22.96 22.10
C ASP A 372 0.44 22.90 21.60
N ALA A 373 1.13 21.77 21.81
CA ALA A 373 2.51 21.60 21.35
C ALA A 373 2.69 21.87 19.84
N GLN A 374 3.83 22.42 19.47
CA GLN A 374 4.22 22.68 18.08
C GLN A 374 5.55 22.00 17.75
N LEU A 375 5.80 21.76 16.46
CA LEU A 375 7.10 21.29 15.99
C LEU A 375 7.88 22.46 15.39
N ILE A 376 9.16 22.55 15.76
CA ILE A 376 10.13 23.47 15.18
C ILE A 376 11.15 22.66 14.39
N GLY A 377 11.48 23.13 13.19
CA GLY A 377 12.48 22.53 12.29
C GLY A 377 11.88 22.13 10.94
N ASP A 378 12.69 22.19 9.89
CA ASP A 378 12.22 21.98 8.53
C ASP A 378 12.36 20.52 8.06
N ASP A 379 13.29 19.76 8.67
CA ASP A 379 13.61 18.39 8.25
C ASP A 379 13.11 17.30 9.22
N PRO A 380 12.64 16.13 8.72
CA PRO A 380 12.13 15.00 9.53
C PRO A 380 13.08 14.44 10.60
N GLY A 381 14.39 14.72 10.49
CA GLY A 381 15.41 14.31 11.46
C GLY A 381 15.81 15.41 12.47
N GLY A 382 15.31 16.63 12.30
CA GLY A 382 15.64 17.80 13.13
C GLY A 382 14.45 18.40 13.87
N TRP A 383 13.26 17.79 13.78
CA TRP A 383 12.06 18.29 14.47
C TRP A 383 12.20 18.23 15.98
N ARG A 384 11.99 19.38 16.62
CA ARG A 384 11.90 19.51 18.07
C ARG A 384 10.50 19.93 18.46
N ALA A 385 9.84 19.15 19.31
CA ALA A 385 8.58 19.55 19.91
C ALA A 385 8.79 20.66 20.96
N VAL A 386 7.92 21.65 20.95
CA VAL A 386 7.85 22.73 21.95
C VAL A 386 6.44 22.75 22.52
N GLY A 387 6.33 22.68 23.84
CA GLY A 387 5.07 22.52 24.56
C GLY A 387 5.16 21.37 25.57
N ASP A 388 4.01 20.87 26.01
CA ASP A 388 3.95 19.69 26.87
C ASP A 388 4.59 18.47 26.16
N PRO A 389 5.46 17.69 26.82
CA PRO A 389 6.12 16.53 26.20
C PRO A 389 5.15 15.46 25.69
N THR A 390 4.03 15.23 26.38
CA THR A 390 3.01 14.27 25.98
C THR A 390 2.40 14.71 24.66
N GLU A 391 1.98 15.97 24.59
CA GLU A 391 1.45 16.58 23.37
C GLU A 391 2.47 16.62 22.23
N GLY A 392 3.71 16.96 22.55
CA GLY A 392 4.82 16.94 21.59
C GLY A 392 4.98 15.60 20.90
N ALA A 393 4.78 14.49 21.62
CA ALA A 393 4.82 13.14 21.06
C ALA A 393 3.67 12.89 20.05
N LEU A 394 2.46 13.38 20.31
CA LEU A 394 1.32 13.26 19.39
C LEU A 394 1.59 14.03 18.09
N VAL A 395 2.07 15.27 18.21
CA VAL A 395 2.36 16.12 17.06
C VAL A 395 3.52 15.55 16.23
N LEU A 396 4.56 15.03 16.89
CA LEU A 396 5.67 14.36 16.21
C LEU A 396 5.22 13.09 15.48
N ALA A 397 4.35 12.28 16.09
CA ALA A 397 3.81 11.08 15.47
C ALA A 397 3.01 11.42 14.20
N ALA A 398 2.16 12.45 14.25
CA ALA A 398 1.44 12.93 13.06
C ALA A 398 2.39 13.37 11.94
N ALA A 399 3.42 14.17 12.26
CA ALA A 399 4.39 14.64 11.28
C ALA A 399 5.19 13.51 10.63
N GLN A 400 5.54 12.44 11.38
CA GLN A 400 6.20 11.25 10.82
C GLN A 400 5.33 10.50 9.79
N PHE A 401 4.01 10.67 9.87
CA PHE A 401 3.04 10.15 8.90
C PHE A 401 2.71 11.15 7.78
N GLY A 402 3.44 12.26 7.68
CA GLY A 402 3.21 13.30 6.68
C GLY A 402 2.08 14.27 7.03
N LEU A 403 1.57 14.24 8.27
CA LEU A 403 0.49 15.10 8.77
C LEU A 403 1.08 16.19 9.67
N ARG A 404 1.67 17.21 9.04
CA ARG A 404 2.27 18.34 9.74
C ARG A 404 1.19 19.22 10.37
N LYS A 405 1.33 19.52 11.67
CA LYS A 405 0.30 20.26 12.43
C LYS A 405 0.06 21.67 11.89
N ASP A 406 1.09 22.39 11.43
CA ASP A 406 0.95 23.71 10.81
C ASP A 406 0.16 23.67 9.49
N GLU A 407 0.21 22.55 8.76
CA GLU A 407 -0.65 22.32 7.59
C GLU A 407 -2.08 21.96 8.02
N LEU A 408 -2.22 21.08 9.02
CA LEU A 408 -3.52 20.72 9.57
C LEU A 408 -4.26 21.95 10.10
N GLU A 409 -3.63 22.82 10.89
CA GLU A 409 -4.25 24.03 11.45
C GLU A 409 -4.61 25.06 10.39
N ARG A 410 -3.87 25.12 9.28
CA ARG A 410 -4.22 26.00 8.15
C ARG A 410 -5.53 25.58 7.48
N ARG A 411 -5.77 24.26 7.43
CA ARG A 411 -6.94 23.65 6.77
C ARG A 411 -8.12 23.42 7.71
N LEU A 412 -7.81 23.18 8.97
CA LEU A 412 -8.73 22.95 10.08
C LEU A 412 -8.40 23.99 11.16
N PRO A 413 -8.70 25.29 10.93
CA PRO A 413 -8.34 26.33 11.89
C PRO A 413 -9.09 26.14 13.20
N ARG A 414 -8.36 26.19 14.32
CA ARG A 414 -8.93 26.13 15.67
C ARG A 414 -9.76 27.40 15.92
N VAL A 415 -11.03 27.23 16.24
CA VAL A 415 -11.99 28.32 16.50
C VAL A 415 -12.45 28.42 17.94
N LEU A 416 -12.23 27.36 18.74
CA LEU A 416 -12.60 27.28 20.15
C LEU A 416 -11.77 26.21 20.85
N GLU A 417 -11.61 26.35 22.16
CA GLU A 417 -10.89 25.40 22.99
C GLU A 417 -11.50 25.30 24.39
N LEU A 418 -11.62 24.06 24.87
CA LEU A 418 -11.81 23.72 26.27
C LEU A 418 -10.50 23.07 26.75
N PRO A 419 -9.65 23.82 27.48
CA PRO A 419 -8.28 23.40 27.79
C PRO A 419 -8.27 22.16 28.68
N PHE A 420 -7.09 21.57 28.86
CA PHE A 420 -6.94 20.45 29.79
C PHE A 420 -7.34 20.85 31.21
N ASP A 421 -8.13 19.99 31.85
CA ASP A 421 -8.50 20.11 33.26
C ASP A 421 -8.18 18.80 34.00
N SER A 422 -7.67 18.91 35.23
CA SER A 422 -7.20 17.75 36.01
C SER A 422 -8.33 16.92 36.60
N GLU A 423 -9.52 17.50 36.82
CA GLU A 423 -10.70 16.75 37.24
C GLU A 423 -11.29 15.96 36.07
N ARG A 424 -11.42 16.61 34.90
CA ARG A 424 -11.94 16.01 33.66
C ARG A 424 -10.96 15.09 32.93
N LYS A 425 -9.66 15.29 33.13
CA LYS A 425 -8.53 14.55 32.53
C LYS A 425 -8.52 14.51 31.01
N ARG A 426 -8.93 15.61 30.38
CA ARG A 426 -9.06 15.72 28.91
C ARG A 426 -9.06 17.17 28.45
N MET A 427 -8.78 17.34 27.17
CA MET A 427 -8.77 18.60 26.43
C MET A 427 -9.60 18.43 25.17
N THR A 428 -10.32 19.49 24.77
CA THR A 428 -11.13 19.50 23.55
C THR A 428 -10.89 20.77 22.74
N THR A 429 -10.61 20.65 21.45
CA THR A 429 -10.45 21.77 20.53
C THR A 429 -11.48 21.67 19.41
N VAL A 430 -11.99 22.81 18.94
CA VAL A 430 -12.97 22.86 17.84
C VAL A 430 -12.33 23.51 16.63
N HIS A 431 -12.53 22.89 15.47
CA HIS A 431 -11.93 23.29 14.20
C HIS A 431 -13.01 23.50 13.15
N GLU A 432 -12.82 24.49 12.28
CA GLU A 432 -13.69 24.70 11.12
C GLU A 432 -13.31 23.75 9.98
N LEU A 433 -14.31 23.13 9.35
CA LEU A 433 -14.12 22.21 8.23
C LEU A 433 -14.07 23.01 6.93
N ASN A 434 -12.88 23.37 6.45
CA ASN A 434 -12.71 24.00 5.14
C ASN A 434 -12.44 22.92 4.06
N VAL A 435 -13.46 22.60 3.26
CA VAL A 435 -13.36 21.59 2.19
C VAL A 435 -12.92 22.26 0.90
N GLU A 436 -11.62 22.30 0.64
CA GLU A 436 -11.06 22.65 -0.67
C GLU A 436 -10.74 21.38 -1.47
N ASN A 437 -11.10 21.36 -2.75
CA ASN A 437 -10.87 20.21 -3.63
C ASN A 437 -9.41 20.21 -4.15
N ASP A 438 -8.48 19.66 -3.37
CA ASP A 438 -7.09 19.42 -3.76
C ASP A 438 -6.58 18.02 -3.33
N ALA A 439 -5.35 17.67 -3.67
CA ALA A 439 -4.76 16.35 -3.40
C ALA A 439 -3.94 16.29 -2.08
N SER A 440 -4.32 17.05 -1.04
CA SER A 440 -3.60 17.07 0.24
C SER A 440 -3.95 15.90 1.17
N ALA A 441 -3.03 15.54 2.07
CA ALA A 441 -3.26 14.51 3.10
C ALA A 441 -4.38 14.88 4.09
N VAL A 442 -4.72 16.17 4.20
CA VAL A 442 -5.84 16.65 5.01
C VAL A 442 -7.18 16.27 4.36
N ASN A 443 -7.26 16.26 3.03
CA ASN A 443 -8.46 15.80 2.33
C ASN A 443 -8.74 14.32 2.53
N ASP A 444 -7.69 13.50 2.70
CA ASP A 444 -7.86 12.10 3.09
C ASP A 444 -8.47 11.95 4.50
N VAL A 445 -8.26 12.91 5.40
CA VAL A 445 -8.87 12.95 6.74
C VAL A 445 -10.32 13.42 6.64
N LEU A 446 -10.57 14.51 5.90
CA LEU A 446 -11.91 15.06 5.68
C LEU A 446 -12.83 14.05 4.98
N ALA A 447 -12.32 13.33 3.97
CA ALA A 447 -13.09 12.32 3.23
C ALA A 447 -13.52 11.11 4.09
N GLN A 448 -12.98 10.96 5.30
CA GLN A 448 -13.41 9.92 6.24
C GLN A 448 -14.55 10.38 7.13
N LEU A 449 -14.64 11.68 7.42
CA LEU A 449 -15.69 12.19 8.28
C LEU A 449 -17.01 12.22 7.48
N PRO A 450 -18.15 11.86 8.07
CA PRO A 450 -19.45 11.99 7.41
C PRO A 450 -19.93 13.46 7.40
N ILE A 451 -19.21 14.34 6.68
CA ILE A 451 -19.39 15.82 6.66
C ILE A 451 -20.62 16.26 5.84
N ALA A 452 -21.75 15.56 5.91
CA ALA A 452 -22.89 15.87 5.03
C ALA A 452 -23.47 17.28 5.26
N GLN A 453 -23.49 17.76 6.51
CA GLN A 453 -24.02 19.09 6.88
C GLN A 453 -23.16 19.81 7.93
N SER A 454 -22.20 19.11 8.54
CA SER A 454 -21.40 19.66 9.63
C SER A 454 -20.34 20.62 9.12
N ARG A 455 -20.19 21.75 9.82
CA ARG A 455 -19.23 22.81 9.48
C ARG A 455 -18.03 22.85 10.42
N PHE A 456 -18.11 22.14 11.54
CA PHE A 456 -17.09 22.10 12.56
C PHE A 456 -16.86 20.67 13.05
N VAL A 457 -15.66 20.43 13.57
CA VAL A 457 -15.29 19.19 14.26
C VAL A 457 -14.63 19.52 15.58
N ALA A 458 -15.11 18.91 16.66
CA ALA A 458 -14.44 18.90 17.95
C ALA A 458 -13.53 17.68 18.03
N PHE A 459 -12.25 17.86 18.34
CA PHE A 459 -11.31 16.79 18.65
C PHE A 459 -11.01 16.80 20.14
N THR A 460 -11.07 15.63 20.78
CA THR A 460 -10.85 15.47 22.22
C THR A 460 -9.74 14.46 22.45
N LYS A 461 -8.74 14.84 23.24
CA LYS A 461 -7.73 13.90 23.78
C LYS A 461 -7.84 13.82 25.30
N GLY A 462 -7.64 12.64 25.86
CA GLY A 462 -7.65 12.47 27.32
C GLY A 462 -7.38 11.06 27.79
N SER A 463 -7.56 10.82 29.09
CA SER A 463 -7.45 9.47 29.67
C SER A 463 -8.46 8.52 29.03
N VAL A 464 -8.06 7.26 28.82
CA VAL A 464 -8.92 6.23 28.20
C VAL A 464 -10.25 6.08 28.95
N ASP A 465 -10.20 5.92 30.27
CA ASP A 465 -11.39 5.75 31.11
C ASP A 465 -12.31 6.98 31.00
N GLY A 466 -11.73 8.18 31.12
CA GLY A 466 -12.49 9.43 31.04
C GLY A 466 -13.17 9.68 29.68
N LEU A 467 -12.61 9.18 28.58
CA LEU A 467 -13.24 9.27 27.26
C LEU A 467 -14.29 8.16 27.04
N LEU A 468 -14.05 6.95 27.56
CA LEU A 468 -15.02 5.86 27.49
C LEU A 468 -16.34 6.18 28.20
N ASP A 469 -16.32 7.05 29.22
CA ASP A 469 -17.53 7.46 29.96
C ASP A 469 -18.40 8.47 29.19
N ILE A 470 -17.83 9.19 28.23
CA ILE A 470 -18.52 10.25 27.48
C ILE A 470 -18.65 9.96 25.97
N ALA A 471 -18.02 8.88 25.50
CA ALA A 471 -18.14 8.38 24.14
C ALA A 471 -19.39 7.50 24.00
N ALA A 472 -20.18 7.77 22.97
CA ALA A 472 -21.32 6.93 22.61
C ALA A 472 -20.97 5.95 21.48
N GLN A 473 -19.94 6.29 20.69
CA GLN A 473 -19.59 5.59 19.47
C GLN A 473 -18.09 5.30 19.37
N VAL A 474 -17.74 4.34 18.53
CA VAL A 474 -16.37 3.98 18.13
C VAL A 474 -16.28 3.98 16.60
N TRP A 475 -15.15 4.46 16.07
CA TRP A 475 -14.88 4.52 14.64
C TRP A 475 -14.30 3.19 14.13
N VAL A 476 -14.98 2.53 13.20
CA VAL A 476 -14.61 1.21 12.69
C VAL A 476 -14.89 1.16 11.19
N ASN A 477 -13.89 0.76 10.38
CA ASN A 477 -14.02 0.55 8.94
C ASN A 477 -14.66 1.74 8.18
N GLY A 478 -14.34 2.97 8.59
CA GLY A 478 -14.84 4.20 7.95
C GLY A 478 -16.26 4.62 8.37
N GLY A 479 -16.80 4.06 9.46
CA GLY A 479 -18.08 4.48 10.02
C GLY A 479 -18.13 4.44 11.54
N ALA A 480 -19.07 5.18 12.13
CA ALA A 480 -19.31 5.19 13.56
C ALA A 480 -20.27 4.06 13.97
N GLN A 481 -19.90 3.31 15.01
CA GLN A 481 -20.69 2.22 15.60
C GLN A 481 -20.93 2.49 17.09
N PRO A 482 -22.04 2.07 17.69
CA PRO A 482 -22.24 2.19 19.14
C PRO A 482 -21.17 1.45 19.94
N ILE A 483 -20.72 2.02 21.07
CA ILE A 483 -19.85 1.30 22.01
C ILE A 483 -20.69 0.26 22.76
N THR A 484 -20.55 -1.00 22.37
CA THR A 484 -21.13 -2.15 23.07
C THR A 484 -20.24 -2.59 24.24
N PRO A 485 -20.72 -3.45 25.17
CA PRO A 485 -19.88 -4.03 26.22
C PRO A 485 -18.61 -4.71 25.67
N GLU A 486 -18.71 -5.38 24.52
CA GLU A 486 -17.57 -6.03 23.85
C GLU A 486 -16.55 -5.00 23.36
N TRP A 487 -17.01 -3.88 22.80
CA TRP A 487 -16.12 -2.78 22.39
C TRP A 487 -15.44 -2.15 23.60
N ARG A 488 -16.17 -1.90 24.68
CA ARG A 488 -15.60 -1.37 25.93
C ARG A 488 -14.50 -2.30 26.46
N GLN A 489 -14.78 -3.60 26.57
CA GLN A 489 -13.81 -4.59 27.01
C GLN A 489 -12.57 -4.64 26.10
N ARG A 490 -12.76 -4.55 24.77
CA ARG A 490 -11.65 -4.56 23.80
C ARG A 490 -10.74 -3.33 23.94
N ILE A 491 -11.32 -2.15 24.16
CA ILE A 491 -10.57 -0.90 24.35
C ILE A 491 -9.82 -0.94 25.69
N GLU A 492 -10.48 -1.37 26.77
CA GLU A 492 -9.86 -1.54 28.10
C GLU A 492 -8.71 -2.57 28.07
N ALA A 493 -8.89 -3.69 27.38
CA ALA A 493 -7.83 -4.69 27.20
C ALA A 493 -6.64 -4.12 26.41
N SER A 494 -6.90 -3.31 25.38
CA SER A 494 -5.84 -2.64 24.60
C SER A 494 -5.08 -1.60 25.44
N ASN A 495 -5.80 -0.83 26.26
CA ASN A 495 -5.22 0.10 27.23
C ASN A 495 -4.35 -0.63 28.26
N ALA A 496 -4.86 -1.70 28.86
CA ALA A 496 -4.14 -2.49 29.85
C ALA A 496 -2.85 -3.11 29.26
N ARG A 497 -2.89 -3.59 28.01
CA ARG A 497 -1.72 -4.13 27.31
C ARG A 497 -0.65 -3.06 27.11
N LEU A 498 -1.01 -1.89 26.56
CA LEU A 498 -0.06 -0.79 26.36
C LEU A 498 0.51 -0.27 27.69
N ALA A 499 -0.33 -0.17 28.73
CA ALA A 499 0.11 0.24 30.06
C ALA A 499 1.05 -0.77 30.72
N ALA A 500 0.84 -2.08 30.50
CA ALA A 500 1.74 -3.14 30.98
C ALA A 500 3.12 -3.09 30.33
N GLU A 501 3.23 -2.53 29.11
CA GLU A 501 4.49 -2.24 28.43
C GLU A 501 5.14 -0.93 28.91
N GLY A 502 4.63 -0.32 30.00
CA GLY A 502 5.16 0.92 30.57
C GLY A 502 4.79 2.18 29.79
N MET A 503 3.85 2.10 28.85
CA MET A 503 3.42 3.25 28.06
C MET A 503 2.40 4.12 28.82
N ARG A 504 2.49 5.43 28.64
CA ARG A 504 1.38 6.36 28.89
C ARG A 504 0.39 6.23 27.72
N VAL A 505 -0.89 6.07 28.05
CA VAL A 505 -1.95 5.84 27.05
C VAL A 505 -2.95 6.98 27.06
N LEU A 506 -3.22 7.56 25.89
CA LEU A 506 -4.29 8.54 25.69
C LEU A 506 -5.29 8.00 24.67
N ALA A 507 -6.57 8.26 24.91
CA ALA A 507 -7.61 8.06 23.91
C ALA A 507 -7.84 9.36 23.14
N VAL A 508 -8.27 9.22 21.89
CA VAL A 508 -8.66 10.34 21.03
C VAL A 508 -10.04 10.07 20.45
N ALA A 509 -10.88 11.09 20.46
CA ALA A 509 -12.24 11.05 19.97
C ALA A 509 -12.56 12.32 19.17
N PHE A 510 -13.63 12.27 18.38
CA PHE A 510 -14.16 13.45 17.71
C PHE A 510 -15.68 13.56 17.83
N LYS A 511 -16.20 14.75 17.52
CA LYS A 511 -17.63 15.02 17.38
C LYS A 511 -17.83 16.04 16.24
N LEU A 512 -18.71 15.73 15.31
CA LEU A 512 -19.13 16.67 14.27
C LEU A 512 -20.17 17.64 14.81
N LEU A 513 -20.10 18.88 14.34
CA LEU A 513 -20.92 19.99 14.79
C LEU A 513 -21.39 20.81 13.58
N ASP A 514 -22.69 21.09 13.53
CA ASP A 514 -23.31 21.82 12.40
C ASP A 514 -23.10 23.33 12.52
N GLU A 515 -23.09 23.84 13.74
CA GLU A 515 -22.90 25.25 14.05
C GLU A 515 -21.70 25.48 14.96
N ARG A 516 -21.16 26.71 14.93
CA ARG A 516 -20.06 27.10 15.82
C ARG A 516 -20.61 27.16 17.26
N PRO A 517 -20.01 26.45 18.22
CA PRO A 517 -20.44 26.52 19.61
C PRO A 517 -20.28 27.94 20.17
N ALA A 518 -21.28 28.41 20.92
CA ALA A 518 -21.29 29.76 21.50
C ALA A 518 -20.27 29.92 22.64
N LYS A 519 -19.92 28.84 23.33
CA LYS A 519 -18.94 28.81 24.43
C LYS A 519 -18.25 27.44 24.52
N ALA A 520 -17.06 27.43 25.09
CA ALA A 520 -16.34 26.20 25.41
C ALA A 520 -16.88 25.64 26.72
N ASP A 521 -17.75 24.64 26.65
CA ASP A 521 -18.32 23.98 27.82
C ASP A 521 -18.39 22.45 27.64
N GLU A 522 -18.84 21.76 28.67
CA GLU A 522 -18.94 20.31 28.70
C GLU A 522 -19.95 19.73 27.69
N ALA A 523 -20.79 20.53 27.03
CA ALA A 523 -21.69 20.02 25.99
C ALA A 523 -20.90 19.52 24.75
N LEU A 524 -19.67 20.03 24.57
CA LEU A 524 -18.73 19.53 23.58
C LEU A 524 -18.27 18.10 23.88
N GLU A 525 -18.23 17.73 25.17
CA GLU A 525 -17.67 16.48 25.69
C GLU A 525 -18.76 15.44 26.00
N ARG A 526 -19.73 15.30 25.08
CA ARG A 526 -20.82 14.32 25.18
C ARG A 526 -21.10 13.70 23.83
N ASN A 527 -21.43 12.41 23.83
CA ASN A 527 -21.73 11.63 22.63
C ASN A 527 -20.57 11.66 21.62
N LEU A 528 -19.34 11.48 22.13
CA LEU A 528 -18.15 11.45 21.29
C LEU A 528 -18.05 10.13 20.51
N THR A 529 -17.30 10.18 19.40
CA THR A 529 -16.89 9.02 18.62
C THR A 529 -15.41 8.75 18.86
N LEU A 530 -15.10 7.68 19.58
CA LEU A 530 -13.73 7.26 19.89
C LEU A 530 -13.05 6.71 18.63
N VAL A 531 -11.87 7.24 18.29
CA VAL A 531 -11.11 6.86 17.09
C VAL A 531 -10.08 5.79 17.39
N GLY A 532 -9.32 5.97 18.47
CA GLY A 532 -8.23 5.07 18.82
C GLY A 532 -7.41 5.54 20.02
N LEU A 533 -6.31 4.82 20.26
CA LEU A 533 -5.41 5.02 21.40
C LEU A 533 -4.01 5.39 20.91
N PHE A 534 -3.38 6.34 21.60
CA PHE A 534 -1.94 6.59 21.53
C PHE A 534 -1.25 5.91 22.71
N GLY A 535 -0.29 5.03 22.44
CA GLY A 535 0.70 4.60 23.41
C GLY A 535 1.99 5.38 23.20
N MET A 536 2.51 6.00 24.27
CA MET A 536 3.81 6.67 24.23
C MET A 536 4.65 6.26 25.42
N ILE A 537 5.95 6.09 25.18
CA ILE A 537 6.91 5.78 26.22
C ILE A 537 7.48 7.11 26.68
N ASP A 538 7.46 7.33 27.99
CA ASP A 538 8.22 8.38 28.67
C ASP A 538 9.40 7.68 29.37
N PRO A 539 10.48 7.34 28.62
CA PRO A 539 11.50 6.45 29.14
C PRO A 539 12.27 7.14 30.27
N PRO A 540 12.67 6.41 31.31
CA PRO A 540 13.57 6.97 32.30
C PRO A 540 14.88 7.38 31.62
N ARG A 541 15.50 8.46 32.11
CA ARG A 541 16.76 8.92 31.53
C ARG A 541 17.82 7.80 31.61
N PRO A 542 18.63 7.58 30.56
CA PRO A 542 19.57 6.44 30.51
C PRO A 542 20.49 6.34 31.74
N GLU A 543 20.90 7.48 32.28
CA GLU A 543 21.76 7.60 33.46
C GLU A 543 21.11 7.11 34.77
N VAL A 544 19.78 7.04 34.84
CA VAL A 544 19.05 6.68 36.07
C VAL A 544 19.33 5.23 36.48
N LYS A 545 19.42 4.32 35.51
CA LYS A 545 19.67 2.90 35.79
C LYS A 545 21.03 2.69 36.46
N GLU A 546 22.06 3.38 35.98
CA GLU A 546 23.40 3.34 36.57
C GLU A 546 23.41 4.00 37.96
N ALA A 547 22.70 5.12 38.13
CA ALA A 547 22.56 5.80 39.41
C ALA A 547 21.87 4.92 40.47
N VAL A 548 20.77 4.23 40.12
CA VAL A 548 20.07 3.29 41.00
C VAL A 548 20.98 2.13 41.40
N ALA A 549 21.74 1.57 40.46
CA ALA A 549 22.71 0.52 40.75
C ALA A 549 23.81 0.98 41.72
N LYS A 550 24.37 2.18 41.51
CA LYS A 550 25.37 2.79 42.41
C LYS A 550 24.80 3.02 43.81
N CYS A 551 23.57 3.53 43.94
CA CYS A 551 22.89 3.69 45.23
C CYS A 551 22.78 2.34 45.96
N LYS A 552 22.32 1.29 45.28
CA LYS A 552 22.21 -0.05 45.87
C LYS A 552 23.57 -0.62 46.29
N MET A 553 24.62 -0.45 45.47
CA MET A 553 25.99 -0.84 45.83
C MET A 553 26.53 -0.11 47.05
N ALA A 554 26.12 1.14 47.26
CA ALA A 554 26.47 1.96 48.42
C ALA A 554 25.61 1.66 49.67
N GLY A 555 24.68 0.70 49.60
CA GLY A 555 23.76 0.37 50.70
C GLY A 555 22.58 1.34 50.86
N ILE A 556 22.33 2.20 49.88
CA ILE A 556 21.18 3.14 49.86
C ILE A 556 19.99 2.43 49.22
N ARG A 557 18.83 2.45 49.89
CA ARG A 557 17.57 1.91 49.38
C ARG A 557 16.84 2.97 48.53
N PRO A 558 16.68 2.77 47.21
CA PRO A 558 15.89 3.66 46.38
C PRO A 558 14.39 3.40 46.57
N ILE A 559 13.58 4.46 46.64
CA ILE A 559 12.12 4.40 46.68
C ILE A 559 11.58 5.29 45.56
N MET A 560 10.70 4.74 44.72
CA MET A 560 10.01 5.48 43.67
C MET A 560 8.71 6.07 44.20
N ILE A 561 8.54 7.38 44.04
CA ILE A 561 7.31 8.11 44.39
C ILE A 561 6.87 8.89 43.15
N THR A 562 5.82 8.43 42.46
CA THR A 562 5.36 9.00 41.17
C THR A 562 3.85 9.30 41.15
N GLY A 563 3.46 10.26 40.31
CA GLY A 563 2.07 10.53 39.96
C GLY A 563 1.48 9.55 38.92
N ASP A 564 2.33 8.72 38.30
CA ASP A 564 1.92 7.81 37.23
C ASP A 564 0.95 6.71 37.67
N HIS A 565 0.37 6.03 36.67
CA HIS A 565 -0.45 4.85 36.88
C HIS A 565 0.32 3.74 37.61
N PRO A 566 -0.29 2.96 38.53
CA PRO A 566 0.40 1.92 39.30
C PRO A 566 1.15 0.89 38.44
N LEU A 567 0.54 0.45 37.33
CA LEU A 567 1.17 -0.49 36.40
C LEU A 567 2.42 0.08 35.74
N THR A 568 2.34 1.32 35.25
CA THR A 568 3.47 2.03 34.63
C THR A 568 4.61 2.26 35.63
N ALA A 569 4.28 2.72 36.84
CA ALA A 569 5.24 2.91 37.92
C ALA A 569 5.97 1.61 38.26
N LEU A 570 5.26 0.49 38.36
CA LEU A 570 5.85 -0.81 38.63
C LEU A 570 6.77 -1.27 37.48
N ALA A 571 6.33 -1.11 36.23
CA ALA A 571 7.11 -1.48 35.05
C ALA A 571 8.45 -0.71 35.00
N ILE A 572 8.41 0.61 35.16
CA ILE A 572 9.61 1.47 35.20
C ILE A 572 10.48 1.12 36.41
N ALA A 573 9.88 0.90 37.58
CA ALA A 573 10.63 0.51 38.78
C ALA A 573 11.35 -0.83 38.59
N LYS A 574 10.75 -1.80 37.89
CA LYS A 574 11.39 -3.08 37.54
C LYS A 574 12.53 -2.88 36.54
N GLU A 575 12.31 -2.09 35.50
CA GLU A 575 13.32 -1.78 34.48
C GLU A 575 14.58 -1.12 35.06
N LEU A 576 14.38 -0.19 36.00
CA LEU A 576 15.45 0.51 36.71
C LEU A 576 16.08 -0.34 37.83
N GLY A 577 15.52 -1.50 38.14
CA GLY A 577 15.96 -2.35 39.23
C GLY A 577 15.68 -1.75 40.61
N ILE A 578 14.68 -0.87 40.75
CA ILE A 578 14.17 -0.38 42.04
C ILE A 578 13.32 -1.46 42.72
N ALA A 579 12.44 -2.13 41.95
CA ALA A 579 11.50 -3.14 42.42
C ALA A 579 11.79 -4.54 41.82
N ALA A 580 11.48 -5.59 42.56
CA ALA A 580 11.51 -6.99 42.09
C ALA A 580 10.19 -7.39 41.39
N ALA A 581 10.17 -8.57 40.76
CA ALA A 581 9.02 -9.07 40.00
C ALA A 581 7.72 -9.16 40.84
N GLU A 582 7.86 -9.52 42.12
CA GLU A 582 6.79 -9.77 43.09
C GLU A 582 6.39 -8.51 43.90
N ASP A 583 7.08 -7.38 43.71
CA ASP A 583 6.88 -6.20 44.55
C ASP A 583 5.51 -5.56 44.29
N ARG A 584 4.82 -5.22 45.38
CA ARG A 584 3.52 -4.53 45.35
C ARG A 584 3.68 -3.00 45.27
N VAL A 585 2.72 -2.34 44.63
CA VAL A 585 2.61 -0.87 44.56
C VAL A 585 1.54 -0.39 45.55
N ILE A 586 1.83 0.70 46.27
CA ILE A 586 0.82 1.42 47.06
C ILE A 586 0.38 2.67 46.31
N THR A 587 -0.93 2.82 46.13
CA THR A 587 -1.52 4.01 45.50
C THR A 587 -1.72 5.14 46.50
N GLY A 588 -1.79 6.38 46.02
CA GLY A 588 -2.13 7.54 46.85
C GLY A 588 -3.44 7.35 47.62
N LEU A 589 -4.47 6.74 47.02
CA LEU A 589 -5.74 6.45 47.68
C LEU A 589 -5.58 5.50 48.87
N GLN A 590 -4.83 4.40 48.68
CA GLN A 590 -4.52 3.45 49.76
C GLN A 590 -3.69 4.13 50.85
N LEU A 591 -2.75 5.00 50.46
CA LEU A 591 -1.92 5.74 51.40
C LEU A 591 -2.74 6.69 52.27
N SER A 592 -3.74 7.38 51.71
CA SER A 592 -4.67 8.23 52.48
C SER A 592 -5.49 7.43 53.51
N GLN A 593 -5.72 6.14 53.27
CA GLN A 593 -6.49 5.25 54.15
C GLN A 593 -5.64 4.57 55.22
N MET A 594 -4.31 4.59 55.09
CA MET A 594 -3.39 3.97 56.06
C MET A 594 -3.21 4.85 57.30
N SER A 595 -3.12 4.22 58.49
CA SER A 595 -2.58 4.88 59.69
C SER A 595 -1.06 5.07 59.58
N ASP A 596 -0.47 5.88 60.45
CA ASP A 596 0.99 6.11 60.46
C ASP A 596 1.77 4.82 60.80
N GLU A 597 1.21 3.93 61.63
CA GLU A 597 1.78 2.62 61.94
C GLU A 597 1.73 1.68 60.73
N GLN A 598 0.61 1.67 60.00
CA GLN A 598 0.45 0.86 58.79
C GLN A 598 1.38 1.32 57.67
N LEU A 599 1.52 2.65 57.49
CA LEU A 599 2.45 3.23 56.53
C LEU A 599 3.90 2.89 56.91
N SER A 600 4.25 3.01 58.20
CA SER A 600 5.57 2.64 58.71
C SER A 600 5.90 1.17 58.44
N ALA A 601 4.96 0.25 58.68
CA ALA A 601 5.15 -1.17 58.38
C ALA A 601 5.35 -1.40 56.87
N ALA A 602 4.52 -0.78 56.02
CA ALA A 602 4.61 -0.91 54.57
C ALA A 602 5.89 -0.32 53.96
N LEU A 603 6.47 0.72 54.57
CA LEU A 603 7.73 1.30 54.12
C LEU A 603 8.92 0.33 54.29
N THR A 604 8.77 -0.75 55.06
CA THR A 604 9.81 -1.78 55.23
C THR A 604 10.07 -2.56 53.94
N ASP A 605 9.02 -2.90 53.20
CA ASP A 605 9.07 -3.79 52.02
C ASP A 605 8.63 -3.11 50.71
N VAL A 606 7.84 -2.03 50.78
CA VAL A 606 7.34 -1.34 49.57
C VAL A 606 8.31 -0.26 49.10
N SER A 607 8.67 -0.32 47.82
CA SER A 607 9.60 0.64 47.19
C SER A 607 8.97 1.45 46.05
N VAL A 608 7.65 1.27 45.79
CA VAL A 608 6.94 1.97 44.71
C VAL A 608 5.62 2.53 45.20
N PHE A 609 5.47 3.85 45.09
CA PHE A 609 4.26 4.60 45.41
C PHE A 609 3.78 5.34 44.17
N ALA A 610 2.51 5.14 43.78
CA ALA A 610 1.94 5.65 42.53
C ALA A 610 0.69 6.52 42.77
N ARG A 611 0.34 7.40 41.82
CA ARG A 611 -0.73 8.40 41.96
C ARG A 611 -0.65 9.20 43.27
N VAL A 612 0.56 9.59 43.67
CA VAL A 612 0.80 10.31 44.93
C VAL A 612 0.62 11.82 44.76
N SER A 613 0.05 12.48 45.78
CA SER A 613 -0.04 13.94 45.87
C SER A 613 1.21 14.52 46.58
N PRO A 614 1.43 15.86 46.54
CA PRO A 614 2.49 16.50 47.31
C PRO A 614 2.42 16.17 48.82
N GLU A 615 1.22 16.11 49.40
CA GLU A 615 1.01 15.74 50.81
C GLU A 615 1.46 14.30 51.10
N HIS A 616 1.19 13.37 50.19
CA HIS A 616 1.63 11.97 50.32
C HIS A 616 3.16 11.85 50.32
N LYS A 617 3.86 12.63 49.49
CA LYS A 617 5.34 12.65 49.45
C LYS A 617 5.91 13.01 50.83
N LEU A 618 5.42 14.12 51.41
CA LEU A 618 5.87 14.58 52.72
C LEU A 618 5.59 13.55 53.82
N ARG A 619 4.42 12.89 53.76
CA ARG A 619 4.02 11.86 54.71
C ARG A 619 4.95 10.63 54.67
N ILE A 620 5.33 10.18 53.47
CA ILE A 620 6.31 9.08 53.29
C ILE A 620 7.67 9.46 53.87
N VAL A 621 8.19 10.64 53.53
CA VAL A 621 9.50 11.13 54.01
C VAL A 621 9.51 11.22 55.55
N THR A 622 8.47 11.80 56.14
CA THR A 622 8.33 11.95 57.59
C THR A 622 8.30 10.59 58.30
N ALA A 623 7.57 9.61 57.73
CA ALA A 623 7.49 8.26 58.30
C ALA A 623 8.85 7.54 58.28
N LEU A 624 9.61 7.63 57.18
CA LEU A 624 10.97 7.09 57.09
C LEU A 624 11.93 7.74 58.09
N GLN A 625 11.85 9.07 58.27
CA GLN A 625 12.66 9.79 59.25
C GLN A 625 12.35 9.37 60.69
N ARG A 626 11.07 9.14 61.03
CA ARG A 626 10.66 8.62 62.35
C ARG A 626 11.21 7.23 62.64
N GLN A 627 11.47 6.42 61.61
CA GLN A 627 12.13 5.12 61.73
C GLN A 627 13.66 5.21 61.87
N GLY A 628 14.22 6.43 61.89
CA GLY A 628 15.65 6.67 62.04
C GLY A 628 16.43 6.64 60.72
N HIS A 629 15.76 6.62 59.57
CA HIS A 629 16.44 6.71 58.27
C HIS A 629 16.84 8.15 57.93
N VAL A 630 18.01 8.30 57.28
CA VAL A 630 18.40 9.53 56.60
C VAL A 630 17.81 9.50 55.19
N VAL A 631 16.94 10.46 54.87
CA VAL A 631 16.19 10.48 53.60
C VAL A 631 16.70 11.63 52.73
N ALA A 632 17.03 11.33 51.47
CA ALA A 632 17.30 12.32 50.42
C ALA A 632 16.28 12.12 49.29
N MET A 633 15.65 13.21 48.86
CA MET A 633 14.65 13.21 47.78
C MET A 633 15.15 14.03 46.60
N THR A 634 14.92 13.53 45.39
CA THR A 634 15.29 14.20 44.13
C THR A 634 14.06 14.36 43.24
N GLY A 635 13.77 15.58 42.80
CA GLY A 635 12.59 15.92 41.97
C GLY A 635 11.76 17.04 42.57
N ASP A 636 10.50 17.19 42.13
CA ASP A 636 9.57 18.23 42.57
C ASP A 636 9.00 17.90 43.97
N GLY A 637 9.85 18.05 44.99
CA GLY A 637 9.55 17.80 46.40
C GLY A 637 10.73 18.21 47.27
#